data_AF-A0A563CPB8-F1
#
_entry.id   AF-A0A563CPB8-F1
#
_cell.length_a   1.000
_cell.length_b   1.000
_cell.length_c   1.000
_cell.angle_alpha   90.00
_cell.angle_beta   90.00
_cell.angle_gamma   90.00
#
_symmetry.space_group_name_H-M   'P 1'
#
loop_
_entity.id
_entity.type
_entity.pdbx_description
1 polymer ?
#
loop_
_entity_poly.entity_id
_entity_poly.type
_entity_poly.pdbx_seq_one_letter_code
_entity_poly.pdbx_strand_id
1 'polypeptide(L)'
;MIKLGSNRRKLYKIIVAHVAVLFVAGLGLMHFIPAHAVRINNMYQFTDTNYVVPTNNVAWVSPDGDDASGNGTESTPYKTFKFALSKLSNGGTVVAKSGIYREPHFSIDKTNITLQAAPHAEVWLKGSDVVSGSVWTKEGNLWKTKGRYTNFCHVCTVNSNPAEEGTAAFPEQVFINDKPLKQVASKAEVSAGRFYAEDQTPTTRTFNSNTGKYDYHPGVEDDITYYVGSDPTAGVTEISQRSRAFTAAGAGFNMKGINVAQYAPVQAWGFTDTSGVSQAFVVSKNAVIQDSIFAQSSAIGLHTGEADNLVVKNTKFLDNGANGAGANRTHKATYIGNTFSGSNAAGFKVKKCGAFCTISEIKVTHTKDFTFRNNIIDRSGSGVEESDPNNMIKASPIGFWCDEGCIDAKLVGNFFTNNGTAIFYEVSGPAIIASNIIEGSGTGIRISGSNDVKIYNNTISRTNRPIDLFEDSRESGCNAYAADNVTCTTWESWSKSQGLSWNLTGLEMYNNILSSRAYVPNDGSRFYSFPVRSDGDKNNGAAATKIYTNEMFKGFDYNVYYRSSLANEPTVFTWDLDGGNTIDIQFARIADIKNDTRVRSSIEGRGEHSFDELGSRENNPYFIKEAVHNADYKKSNYTLKAGSPAINSGKPLPSDVALAIDPSGTTVKAGVAVNRGALVNTLMDATGTTPVAPDKAALQAAITAAQNEPLYIRRDEAVARALVKAQEINSSQSATEQDVALATTTLNNAVSAAKKKESDAQAAAETAVAKAEHDKTQTAIDAAKVLVDKVQDQAKKKSFQDRLDAIVIPAPVDKTALRAAITAAQNEPLYIQNDQGVARALAKAREVNNSQSVSEQDVNDATVALNNAITAAQQKETNAQVAAETAVVAAEHNKTQTAVDAAKVLVDKVQDQAKKKALQDRLNAITIVTPPAPAPVTKRQIIQPEGGILTVSVSGSQCSNIAQIALGTISSKHQGSDLREQVAFTVDCAHSASASGYSVQVQLQLSRLYSDTSKLRVVKEYNGTVSDITNKVSFLASADGLRTVVAYQLTDGGFGDSDGIANGEIVDPVGVYLVSASPTPPSTQPGGTSARSSAQNANNKVSGRQLANTGDNVVFYAFGAVALLGGGIVGGYYLMKRRTR
;
A
#
# COMPACT_ATOMS: atom_id res chain seq x y z
N MET A 1 15.38 98.42 17.55
CA MET A 1 14.50 99.22 16.67
C MET A 1 13.26 98.41 16.33
N ILE A 2 12.12 99.09 16.42
CA ILE A 2 10.77 98.64 16.06
C ILE A 2 10.72 98.19 14.60
N LYS A 3 9.69 97.39 14.28
CA LYS A 3 9.08 97.10 12.96
C LYS A 3 9.49 95.74 12.40
N LEU A 4 8.65 94.93 11.80
CA LEU A 4 7.23 94.91 11.38
C LEU A 4 7.07 93.46 10.86
N GLY A 5 5.95 92.76 10.81
CA GLY A 5 4.55 93.05 10.97
C GLY A 5 3.83 91.78 10.50
N SER A 6 2.73 91.47 11.17
CA SER A 6 1.81 90.36 10.97
C SER A 6 1.54 89.95 9.51
N ASN A 7 1.97 88.73 9.14
CA ASN A 7 1.23 87.87 8.18
C ASN A 7 1.58 86.37 8.22
N ARG A 8 2.01 85.80 9.36
CA ARG A 8 2.30 84.36 9.49
C ARG A 8 1.71 83.64 10.71
N ARG A 9 0.79 84.26 11.46
CA ARG A 9 0.15 83.61 12.63
C ARG A 9 -1.14 82.83 12.35
N LYS A 10 -1.71 82.89 11.13
CA LYS A 10 -2.78 81.97 10.69
C LYS A 10 -2.27 80.71 9.98
N LEU A 11 -1.01 80.67 9.55
CA LEU A 11 -0.43 79.48 8.91
C LEU A 11 0.16 78.47 9.92
N TYR A 12 0.50 78.90 11.15
CA TYR A 12 1.10 78.02 12.17
C TYR A 12 0.11 77.17 12.98
N LYS A 13 -1.19 77.49 12.99
CA LYS A 13 -2.20 76.68 13.70
C LYS A 13 -2.73 75.49 12.88
N ILE A 14 -2.53 75.46 11.56
CA ILE A 14 -2.89 74.29 10.72
C ILE A 14 -1.70 73.32 10.58
N ILE A 15 -0.46 73.82 10.69
CA ILE A 15 0.75 73.01 10.56
C ILE A 15 1.09 72.25 11.86
N VAL A 16 0.78 72.80 13.05
CA VAL A 16 1.05 72.09 14.33
C VAL A 16 0.05 70.95 14.61
N ALA A 17 -1.13 70.96 13.98
CA ALA A 17 -2.07 69.83 14.07
C ALA A 17 -1.70 68.66 13.12
N HIS A 18 -1.01 68.92 12.00
CA HIS A 18 -0.62 67.87 11.05
C HIS A 18 0.76 67.26 11.32
N VAL A 19 1.66 67.98 12.00
CA VAL A 19 2.97 67.41 12.39
C VAL A 19 2.89 66.55 13.66
N ALA A 20 1.88 66.74 14.52
CA ALA A 20 1.65 65.85 15.68
C ALA A 20 0.95 64.52 15.30
N VAL A 21 0.18 64.48 14.20
CA VAL A 21 -0.48 63.24 13.73
C VAL A 21 0.44 62.40 12.84
N LEU A 22 1.43 63.00 12.16
CA LEU A 22 2.40 62.26 11.34
C LEU A 22 3.61 61.72 12.12
N PHE A 23 3.90 62.24 13.32
CA PHE A 23 4.95 61.66 14.18
C PHE A 23 4.46 60.50 15.08
N VAL A 24 3.14 60.33 15.25
CA VAL A 24 2.55 59.16 15.94
C VAL A 24 2.22 58.03 14.95
N ALA A 25 2.14 58.30 13.65
CA ALA A 25 1.94 57.28 12.61
C ALA A 25 3.23 56.88 11.85
N GLY A 26 4.33 57.63 12.01
CA GLY A 26 5.58 57.44 11.25
C GLY A 26 6.72 56.69 11.96
N LEU A 27 6.59 56.37 13.25
CA LEU A 27 7.55 55.54 14.00
C LEU A 27 7.15 54.05 14.07
N GLY A 28 6.06 53.66 13.41
CA GLY A 28 5.55 52.28 13.35
C GLY A 28 6.02 51.45 12.14
N LEU A 29 7.02 51.94 11.40
CA LEU A 29 7.62 51.27 10.23
C LEU A 29 9.14 51.22 10.35
N MET A 30 9.66 50.91 11.55
CA MET A 30 10.89 50.15 11.58
C MET A 30 10.58 48.78 11.00
N HIS A 31 11.41 48.34 10.06
CA HIS A 31 11.42 46.96 9.63
C HIS A 31 11.41 46.11 10.90
N PHE A 32 10.28 45.44 11.17
CA PHE A 32 10.30 44.26 12.00
C PHE A 32 11.18 43.29 11.23
N ILE A 33 12.49 43.34 11.50
CA ILE A 33 13.28 42.12 11.53
C ILE A 33 12.42 41.21 12.40
N PRO A 34 11.84 40.10 11.89
CA PRO A 34 11.06 39.23 12.72
C PRO A 34 11.98 38.88 13.89
N ALA A 35 11.62 39.34 15.08
CA ALA A 35 12.22 38.87 16.30
C ALA A 35 12.06 37.35 16.20
N HIS A 36 13.18 36.63 16.06
CA HIS A 36 13.14 35.19 16.09
C HIS A 36 12.40 34.87 17.39
N ALA A 37 11.21 34.26 17.27
CA ALA A 37 10.39 33.94 18.42
C ALA A 37 11.31 33.26 19.44
N VAL A 38 11.36 33.79 20.67
CA VAL A 38 12.15 33.19 21.75
C VAL A 38 11.75 31.73 21.81
N ARG A 39 12.71 30.83 21.57
CA ARG A 39 12.47 29.38 21.56
C ARG A 39 11.85 28.98 22.89
N ILE A 40 10.81 28.16 22.82
CA ILE A 40 10.07 27.73 24.01
C ILE A 40 10.74 26.51 24.65
N ASN A 41 11.21 25.56 23.84
CA ASN A 41 12.04 24.45 24.29
C ASN A 41 13.54 24.77 24.15
N ASN A 42 14.31 24.49 25.18
CA ASN A 42 15.74 24.83 25.26
C ASN A 42 16.67 23.75 24.66
N MET A 43 16.15 22.57 24.32
CA MET A 43 16.93 21.43 23.83
C MET A 43 16.70 21.13 22.35
N TYR A 44 15.45 21.18 21.89
CA TYR A 44 15.07 20.70 20.57
C TYR A 44 14.62 21.82 19.65
N GLN A 45 15.12 21.77 18.41
CA GLN A 45 14.69 22.68 17.35
C GLN A 45 13.46 22.09 16.65
N PHE A 46 12.30 22.71 16.88
CA PHE A 46 11.06 22.39 16.18
C PHE A 46 11.17 22.69 14.67
N THR A 47 10.33 22.03 13.89
CA THR A 47 10.21 22.31 12.46
C THR A 47 9.35 23.56 12.29
N ASP A 48 9.95 24.67 11.81
CA ASP A 48 9.19 25.87 11.47
C ASP A 48 8.26 25.58 10.29
N THR A 49 6.96 25.81 10.48
CA THR A 49 5.91 25.45 9.52
C THR A 49 4.97 26.62 9.30
N ASN A 50 4.39 26.73 8.11
CA ASN A 50 3.43 27.80 7.76
C ASN A 50 2.12 27.18 7.26
N TYR A 51 1.43 26.45 8.12
CA TYR A 51 0.18 25.79 7.74
C TYR A 51 -0.97 26.80 7.64
N VAL A 52 -1.68 26.76 6.51
CA VAL A 52 -2.89 27.55 6.31
C VAL A 52 -3.94 27.16 7.35
N VAL A 53 -4.53 28.16 8.00
CA VAL A 53 -5.63 27.97 8.94
C VAL A 53 -6.95 27.78 8.16
N PRO A 54 -7.71 26.69 8.38
CA PRO A 54 -9.01 26.52 7.75
C PRO A 54 -10.01 27.58 8.22
N THR A 55 -11.01 27.91 7.39
CA THR A 55 -12.00 28.95 7.71
C THR A 55 -13.26 28.42 8.39
N ASN A 56 -13.50 27.10 8.35
CA ASN A 56 -14.70 26.45 8.87
C ASN A 56 -14.35 25.29 9.82
N ASN A 57 -15.20 25.05 10.82
CA ASN A 57 -15.03 23.98 11.81
C ASN A 57 -13.63 24.02 12.46
N VAL A 58 -13.26 25.20 12.96
CA VAL A 58 -11.97 25.46 13.60
C VAL A 58 -12.19 25.90 15.04
N ALA A 59 -11.35 25.37 15.93
CA ALA A 59 -11.25 25.80 17.31
C ALA A 59 -9.79 26.12 17.64
N TRP A 60 -9.54 27.34 18.11
CA TRP A 60 -8.21 27.78 18.51
C TRP A 60 -7.93 27.44 19.96
N VAL A 61 -6.69 27.03 20.25
CA VAL A 61 -6.16 26.82 21.60
C VAL A 61 -4.91 27.67 21.85
N SER A 62 -4.73 28.08 23.11
CA SER A 62 -3.57 28.81 23.60
C SER A 62 -3.34 28.49 25.09
N PRO A 63 -2.09 28.43 25.60
CA PRO A 63 -1.85 28.23 27.03
C PRO A 63 -2.48 29.31 27.91
N ASP A 64 -2.62 30.53 27.37
CA ASP A 64 -3.25 31.68 28.01
C ASP A 64 -4.76 31.79 27.70
N GLY A 65 -5.33 30.80 27.00
CA GLY A 65 -6.75 30.72 26.72
C GLY A 65 -7.60 30.34 27.94
N ASP A 66 -8.92 30.31 27.75
CA ASP A 66 -9.89 29.98 28.81
C ASP A 66 -10.99 29.05 28.26
N ASP A 67 -11.19 27.89 28.88
CA ASP A 67 -12.24 26.94 28.46
C ASP A 67 -13.65 27.36 28.94
N ALA A 68 -13.76 28.19 29.98
CA ALA A 68 -15.03 28.67 30.51
C ALA A 68 -15.54 29.89 29.73
N SER A 69 -14.68 30.86 29.43
CA SER A 69 -15.06 32.10 28.74
C SER A 69 -14.59 32.23 27.30
N GLY A 70 -13.64 31.38 26.85
CA GLY A 70 -13.20 31.36 25.46
C GLY A 70 -14.34 30.93 24.52
N ASN A 71 -14.27 31.36 23.26
CA ASN A 71 -15.25 30.98 22.24
C ASN A 71 -14.63 30.21 21.06
N GLY A 72 -13.34 29.84 21.17
CA GLY A 72 -12.63 29.05 20.17
C GLY A 72 -12.16 29.82 18.94
N THR A 73 -12.30 31.16 18.93
CA THR A 73 -11.71 32.00 17.88
C THR A 73 -10.24 32.32 18.17
N GLU A 74 -9.51 32.80 17.17
CA GLU A 74 -8.09 33.16 17.34
C GLU A 74 -7.88 34.22 18.43
N SER A 75 -8.77 35.22 18.54
CA SER A 75 -8.66 36.28 19.54
C SER A 75 -9.06 35.86 20.95
N THR A 76 -9.94 34.87 21.07
CA THR A 76 -10.44 34.36 22.36
C THR A 76 -10.42 32.82 22.34
N PRO A 77 -9.22 32.22 22.32
CA PRO A 77 -9.03 30.79 22.17
C PRO A 77 -9.46 30.03 23.43
N TYR A 78 -9.75 28.75 23.26
CA TYR A 78 -9.85 27.81 24.37
C TYR A 78 -8.47 27.57 25.00
N LYS A 79 -8.46 27.01 26.20
CA LYS A 79 -7.22 26.66 26.91
C LYS A 79 -6.70 25.30 26.49
N THR A 80 -7.60 24.32 26.34
CA THR A 80 -7.22 22.91 26.20
C THR A 80 -7.61 22.29 24.86
N PHE A 81 -6.75 21.39 24.35
CA PHE A 81 -7.03 20.53 23.20
C PHE A 81 -8.28 19.69 23.47
N LYS A 82 -8.40 19.10 24.67
CA LYS A 82 -9.58 18.30 25.05
C LYS A 82 -10.87 19.09 24.91
N PHE A 83 -10.90 20.33 25.41
CA PHE A 83 -12.10 21.16 25.33
C PHE A 83 -12.39 21.59 23.89
N ALA A 84 -11.39 22.03 23.14
CA ALA A 84 -11.54 22.38 21.72
C ALA A 84 -12.11 21.21 20.89
N LEU A 85 -11.59 19.99 21.09
CA LEU A 85 -12.10 18.77 20.46
C LEU A 85 -13.56 18.50 20.79
N SER A 86 -14.02 18.84 22.00
CA SER A 86 -15.44 18.69 22.39
C SER A 86 -16.38 19.58 21.56
N LYS A 87 -15.89 20.73 21.08
CA LYS A 87 -16.66 21.74 20.34
C LYS A 87 -16.68 21.50 18.83
N LEU A 88 -15.69 20.80 18.30
CA LEU A 88 -15.60 20.49 16.88
C LEU A 88 -16.56 19.38 16.44
N SER A 89 -17.06 19.44 15.21
CA SER A 89 -17.64 18.28 14.53
C SER A 89 -16.55 17.47 13.80
N ASN A 90 -16.91 16.28 13.27
CA ASN A 90 -16.04 15.52 12.36
C ASN A 90 -15.47 16.42 11.25
N GLY A 91 -14.22 16.19 10.84
CA GLY A 91 -13.51 17.05 9.88
C GLY A 91 -12.95 18.35 10.48
N GLY A 92 -13.03 18.53 11.80
CA GLY A 92 -12.62 19.77 12.46
C GLY A 92 -11.12 19.89 12.68
N THR A 93 -10.65 21.14 12.83
CA THR A 93 -9.24 21.44 13.11
C THR A 93 -9.09 22.18 14.43
N VAL A 94 -8.25 21.65 15.32
CA VAL A 94 -7.73 22.40 16.47
C VAL A 94 -6.46 23.11 16.04
N VAL A 95 -6.45 24.44 16.11
CA VAL A 95 -5.27 25.28 15.76
C VAL A 95 -4.62 25.79 17.04
N ALA A 96 -3.38 25.41 17.28
CA ALA A 96 -2.66 25.72 18.51
C ALA A 96 -1.67 26.87 18.32
N LYS A 97 -1.78 27.90 19.17
CA LYS A 97 -0.78 28.97 19.25
C LYS A 97 0.50 28.47 19.93
N SER A 98 1.62 29.17 19.70
CA SER A 98 2.90 28.87 20.33
C SER A 98 2.76 28.73 21.85
N GLY A 99 3.33 27.68 22.42
CA GLY A 99 3.16 27.41 23.84
C GLY A 99 3.42 25.98 24.29
N ILE A 100 3.49 25.82 25.61
CA ILE A 100 3.52 24.53 26.29
C ILE A 100 2.13 24.24 26.86
N TYR A 101 1.56 23.10 26.48
CA TYR A 101 0.27 22.60 26.92
C TYR A 101 0.48 21.41 27.84
N ARG A 102 -0.02 21.50 29.09
CA ARG A 102 0.14 20.49 30.15
C ARG A 102 -1.22 19.91 30.54
N GLU A 103 -1.77 19.13 29.63
CA GLU A 103 -3.10 18.53 29.82
C GLU A 103 -3.01 17.07 30.28
N PRO A 104 -3.95 16.60 31.10
CA PRO A 104 -4.18 15.16 31.27
C PRO A 104 -4.45 14.48 29.93
N HIS A 105 -4.33 13.14 29.90
CA HIS A 105 -4.64 12.34 28.72
C HIS A 105 -6.01 12.71 28.11
N PHE A 106 -6.06 12.81 26.79
CA PHE A 106 -7.31 13.02 26.04
C PHE A 106 -7.43 12.08 24.83
N SER A 107 -8.67 11.75 24.49
CA SER A 107 -9.01 10.89 23.34
C SER A 107 -9.44 11.72 22.13
N ILE A 108 -9.11 11.22 20.94
CA ILE A 108 -9.50 11.79 19.64
C ILE A 108 -10.25 10.69 18.88
N ASP A 109 -11.57 10.66 19.06
CA ASP A 109 -12.44 9.60 18.54
C ASP A 109 -13.22 10.03 17.28
N LYS A 110 -13.33 11.34 17.05
CA LYS A 110 -14.01 11.92 15.88
C LYS A 110 -13.19 11.68 14.61
N THR A 111 -13.88 11.44 13.50
CA THR A 111 -13.23 11.18 12.20
C THR A 111 -12.72 12.47 11.56
N ASN A 112 -11.62 12.38 10.81
CA ASN A 112 -11.01 13.47 10.05
C ASN A 112 -10.61 14.68 10.90
N ILE A 113 -10.27 14.47 12.17
CA ILE A 113 -9.78 15.54 13.05
C ILE A 113 -8.34 15.90 12.70
N THR A 114 -8.04 17.19 12.68
CA THR A 114 -6.68 17.72 12.55
C THR A 114 -6.26 18.44 13.83
N LEU A 115 -5.09 18.10 14.37
CA LEU A 115 -4.35 18.93 15.31
C LEU A 115 -3.22 19.64 14.56
N GLN A 116 -3.21 20.97 14.59
CA GLN A 116 -2.31 21.77 13.77
C GLN A 116 -1.70 22.92 14.57
N ALA A 117 -0.39 23.11 14.45
CA ALA A 117 0.25 24.34 14.91
C ALA A 117 -0.19 25.53 14.04
N ALA A 118 -0.42 26.69 14.66
CA ALA A 118 -0.62 27.93 13.93
C ALA A 118 0.62 28.27 13.08
N PRO A 119 0.50 29.14 12.05
CA PRO A 119 1.65 29.61 11.29
C PRO A 119 2.83 30.03 12.17
N HIS A 120 3.99 29.43 11.92
CA HIS A 120 5.26 29.63 12.61
C HIS A 120 5.24 29.33 14.11
N ALA A 121 4.23 28.60 14.59
CA ALA A 121 4.06 28.35 16.01
C ALA A 121 4.91 27.18 16.51
N GLU A 122 5.57 27.38 17.64
CA GLU A 122 6.24 26.32 18.41
C GLU A 122 5.26 25.74 19.43
N VAL A 123 4.75 24.52 19.20
CA VAL A 123 3.73 23.91 20.06
C VAL A 123 4.26 22.65 20.73
N TRP A 124 4.17 22.57 22.05
CA TRP A 124 4.59 21.40 22.84
C TRP A 124 3.48 20.89 23.74
N LEU A 125 3.16 19.60 23.65
CA LEU A 125 2.46 18.88 24.71
C LEU A 125 3.52 18.35 25.68
N LYS A 126 3.45 18.73 26.97
CA LYS A 126 4.41 18.25 27.98
C LYS A 126 3.73 17.48 29.10
N GLY A 127 4.30 16.32 29.43
CA GLY A 127 3.82 15.45 30.52
C GLY A 127 4.29 15.88 31.91
N SER A 128 5.26 16.79 31.99
CA SER A 128 5.81 17.34 33.22
C SER A 128 5.07 18.58 33.71
N ASP A 129 5.31 18.98 34.96
CA ASP A 129 4.89 20.26 35.54
C ASP A 129 6.10 21.04 36.07
N VAL A 130 6.00 22.37 36.03
CA VAL A 130 7.04 23.26 36.58
C VAL A 130 6.98 23.22 38.10
N VAL A 131 8.12 22.93 38.73
CA VAL A 131 8.25 22.95 40.19
C VAL A 131 8.92 24.25 40.62
N SER A 132 8.19 25.07 41.39
CA SER A 132 8.67 26.38 41.84
C SER A 132 10.00 26.28 42.59
N GLY A 133 10.94 27.18 42.29
CA GLY A 133 12.19 27.31 43.04
C GLY A 133 11.99 27.47 44.56
N SER A 134 10.86 28.05 44.98
CA SER A 134 10.53 28.31 46.38
C SER A 134 10.21 27.06 47.22
N VAL A 135 9.83 25.94 46.59
CA VAL A 135 9.50 24.69 47.30
C VAL A 135 10.71 23.77 47.48
N TRP A 136 11.87 24.16 46.93
CA TRP A 136 13.12 23.43 47.09
C TRP A 136 13.83 23.85 48.36
N THR A 137 14.25 22.86 49.15
CA THR A 137 15.04 23.07 50.36
C THR A 137 16.41 22.46 50.17
N LYS A 138 17.45 23.23 50.51
CA LYS A 138 18.83 22.73 50.43
C LYS A 138 19.10 21.81 51.62
N GLU A 139 19.64 20.63 51.35
CA GLU A 139 20.05 19.62 52.32
C GLU A 139 21.49 19.19 52.03
N GLY A 140 22.45 19.82 52.71
CA GLY A 140 23.88 19.63 52.41
C GLY A 140 24.22 20.03 50.98
N ASN A 141 24.72 19.08 50.19
CA ASN A 141 25.03 19.27 48.77
C ASN A 141 23.85 18.94 47.84
N LEU A 142 22.71 18.53 48.39
CA LEU A 142 21.51 18.15 47.65
C LEU A 142 20.43 19.22 47.81
N TRP A 143 19.45 19.18 46.92
CA TRP A 143 18.19 19.88 47.05
C TRP A 143 17.08 18.85 47.18
N LYS A 144 16.04 19.16 47.96
CA LYS A 144 14.85 18.32 48.04
C LYS A 144 13.57 19.10 47.96
N THR A 145 12.55 18.45 47.42
CA THR A 145 11.15 18.87 47.48
C THR A 145 10.30 17.66 47.86
N LYS A 146 9.22 17.88 48.60
CA LYS A 146 8.26 16.84 48.99
C LYS A 146 6.85 17.34 48.72
N GLY A 147 6.01 16.49 48.14
CA GLY A 147 4.61 16.81 47.91
C GLY A 147 3.87 15.71 47.16
N ARG A 148 2.65 16.04 46.74
CA ARG A 148 1.76 15.16 45.98
C ARG A 148 2.18 15.13 44.51
N TYR A 149 3.14 14.28 44.20
CA TYR A 149 3.55 13.95 42.84
C TYR A 149 2.94 12.61 42.41
N THR A 150 2.84 12.36 41.09
CA THR A 150 2.36 11.08 40.56
C THR A 150 3.24 9.91 41.01
N ASN A 151 2.63 8.88 41.60
CA ASN A 151 3.28 7.62 41.95
C ASN A 151 3.39 6.74 40.68
N PHE A 152 4.61 6.53 40.19
CA PHE A 152 4.83 5.72 38.99
C PHE A 152 5.24 4.29 39.35
N CYS A 153 4.77 3.34 38.56
CA CYS A 153 5.02 1.93 38.81
C CYS A 153 6.44 1.50 38.40
N HIS A 154 7.31 1.24 39.38
CA HIS A 154 8.69 0.76 39.20
C HIS A 154 8.80 -0.71 38.80
N VAL A 155 7.70 -1.47 38.88
CA VAL A 155 7.65 -2.89 38.52
C VAL A 155 6.89 -3.15 37.20
N CYS A 156 6.44 -2.10 36.52
CA CYS A 156 5.66 -2.17 35.29
C CYS A 156 6.55 -2.23 34.05
N THR A 157 7.46 -3.21 34.05
CA THR A 157 8.32 -3.57 32.93
C THR A 157 7.92 -4.92 32.33
N VAL A 158 8.22 -5.09 31.04
CA VAL A 158 8.05 -6.39 30.37
C VAL A 158 8.97 -7.45 30.97
N ASN A 159 10.12 -7.09 31.54
CA ASN A 159 11.04 -8.06 32.14
C ASN A 159 10.36 -8.75 33.33
N SER A 160 10.37 -10.08 33.35
CA SER A 160 9.85 -10.91 34.45
C SER A 160 10.48 -10.64 35.82
N ASN A 161 11.70 -10.10 35.86
CA ASN A 161 12.36 -9.63 37.07
C ASN A 161 12.72 -8.14 36.91
N PRO A 162 11.93 -7.19 37.45
CA PRO A 162 12.16 -5.76 37.25
C PRO A 162 13.49 -5.27 37.81
N ALA A 163 14.00 -5.95 38.85
CA ALA A 163 15.29 -5.60 39.44
C ALA A 163 16.46 -5.73 38.45
N GLU A 164 16.31 -6.51 37.37
CA GLU A 164 17.32 -6.60 36.31
C GLU A 164 17.38 -5.37 35.39
N GLU A 165 16.29 -4.60 35.31
CA GLU A 165 16.28 -3.32 34.57
C GLU A 165 16.89 -2.18 35.41
N GLY A 166 16.92 -2.35 36.74
CA GLY A 166 17.35 -1.31 37.66
C GLY A 166 16.52 -0.03 37.48
N THR A 167 17.18 1.13 37.49
CA THR A 167 16.51 2.43 37.36
C THR A 167 15.85 2.67 36.00
N ALA A 168 16.13 1.85 34.97
CA ALA A 168 15.43 1.99 33.69
C ALA A 168 13.93 1.68 33.81
N ALA A 169 13.54 0.86 34.80
CA ALA A 169 12.14 0.59 35.07
C ALA A 169 11.41 1.72 35.82
N PHE A 170 12.12 2.77 36.25
CA PHE A 170 11.56 3.87 37.04
C PHE A 170 11.15 5.00 36.09
N PRO A 171 9.85 5.31 35.93
CA PRO A 171 9.39 6.26 34.92
C PRO A 171 9.62 7.74 35.28
N GLU A 172 9.97 8.06 36.52
CA GLU A 172 10.14 9.44 36.95
C GLU A 172 11.22 10.15 36.12
N GLN A 173 11.03 11.44 35.89
CA GLN A 173 12.04 12.26 35.21
C GLN A 173 12.05 13.64 35.86
N VAL A 174 13.26 14.20 35.94
CA VAL A 174 13.49 15.59 36.37
C VAL A 174 14.27 16.30 35.27
N PHE A 175 13.86 17.51 34.93
CA PHE A 175 14.49 18.33 33.91
C PHE A 175 14.87 19.69 34.48
N ILE A 176 15.98 20.26 34.01
CA ILE A 176 16.35 21.67 34.24
C ILE A 176 16.60 22.30 32.87
N ASN A 177 15.80 23.32 32.51
CA ASN A 177 15.79 23.92 31.17
C ASN A 177 15.67 22.87 30.06
N ASP A 178 14.66 22.01 30.16
CA ASP A 178 14.41 20.85 29.28
C ASP A 178 15.50 19.77 29.24
N LYS A 179 16.65 19.95 29.91
CA LYS A 179 17.71 18.94 29.96
C LYS A 179 17.39 17.88 31.02
N PRO A 180 17.33 16.58 30.67
CA PRO A 180 17.04 15.54 31.64
C PRO A 180 18.19 15.34 32.62
N LEU A 181 17.84 15.10 33.88
CA LEU A 181 18.75 14.57 34.89
C LEU A 181 18.68 13.03 34.89
N LYS A 182 19.76 12.38 35.30
CA LYS A 182 19.83 10.92 35.39
C LYS A 182 19.25 10.42 36.72
N GLN A 183 18.23 9.57 36.67
CA GLN A 183 17.71 8.91 37.87
C GLN A 183 18.74 7.95 38.47
N VAL A 184 18.76 7.85 39.79
CA VAL A 184 19.56 6.86 40.56
C VAL A 184 18.67 6.06 41.51
N ALA A 185 19.19 4.92 41.98
CA ALA A 185 18.41 3.98 42.79
C ALA A 185 18.33 4.39 44.27
N SER A 186 19.20 5.28 44.73
CA SER A 186 19.25 5.71 46.12
C SER A 186 19.68 7.16 46.27
N LYS A 187 19.30 7.76 47.41
CA LYS A 187 19.73 9.12 47.81
C LYS A 187 21.25 9.29 47.83
N ALA A 188 21.99 8.24 48.20
CA ALA A 188 23.46 8.30 48.32
C ALA A 188 24.17 8.49 46.97
N GLU A 189 23.52 8.14 45.87
CA GLU A 189 24.07 8.26 44.51
C GLU A 189 23.75 9.62 43.86
N VAL A 190 22.97 10.47 44.54
CA VAL A 190 22.59 11.79 44.02
C VAL A 190 23.81 12.70 44.00
N SER A 191 24.07 13.26 42.83
CA SER A 191 25.17 14.18 42.52
C SER A 191 24.74 15.10 41.38
N ALA A 192 25.57 16.08 41.02
CA ALA A 192 25.27 17.00 39.93
C ALA A 192 24.84 16.24 38.66
N GLY A 193 23.73 16.65 38.04
CA GLY A 193 23.15 15.98 36.89
C GLY A 193 22.27 14.77 37.21
N ARG A 194 22.04 14.44 38.50
CA ARG A 194 21.30 13.25 38.93
C ARG A 194 20.21 13.56 39.94
N PHE A 195 19.23 12.68 40.04
CA PHE A 195 18.13 12.78 41.01
C PHE A 195 17.67 11.41 41.53
N TYR A 196 17.01 11.40 42.68
CA TYR A 196 16.35 10.23 43.28
C TYR A 196 14.92 10.61 43.65
N ALA A 197 13.95 9.78 43.25
CA ALA A 197 12.57 9.88 43.68
C ALA A 197 12.30 8.84 44.77
N GLU A 198 11.98 9.31 45.98
CA GLU A 198 11.67 8.47 47.14
C GLU A 198 10.15 8.35 47.28
N ASP A 199 9.64 7.16 46.98
CA ASP A 199 8.26 6.73 47.18
C ASP A 199 8.23 5.70 48.32
N GLN A 200 7.41 5.95 49.36
CA GLN A 200 7.35 5.07 50.53
C GLN A 200 6.45 3.86 50.31
N THR A 201 5.57 3.94 49.32
CA THR A 201 4.56 2.93 49.00
C THR A 201 4.58 2.63 47.49
N PRO A 202 5.70 2.12 46.95
CA PRO A 202 5.78 1.82 45.53
C PRO A 202 4.85 0.67 45.14
N THR A 203 4.41 0.70 43.89
CA THR A 203 3.64 -0.41 43.30
C THR A 203 4.45 -1.71 43.36
N THR A 204 3.83 -2.79 43.83
CA THR A 204 4.43 -4.13 43.84
C THR A 204 3.70 -5.06 42.87
N ARG A 205 4.28 -6.24 42.59
CA ARG A 205 3.61 -7.24 41.75
C ARG A 205 3.90 -8.66 42.24
N THR A 206 2.95 -9.55 42.00
CA THR A 206 3.08 -10.99 42.28
C THR A 206 2.75 -11.81 41.04
N PHE A 207 3.56 -12.83 40.73
CA PHE A 207 3.26 -13.74 39.64
C PHE A 207 2.16 -14.72 40.03
N ASN A 208 1.08 -14.75 39.26
CA ASN A 208 -0.03 -15.68 39.41
C ASN A 208 0.17 -16.88 38.49
N SER A 209 0.54 -18.01 39.07
CA SER A 209 0.81 -19.24 38.30
C SER A 209 -0.43 -19.85 37.65
N ASN A 210 -1.63 -19.51 38.13
CA ASN A 210 -2.88 -20.08 37.61
C ASN A 210 -3.34 -19.36 36.35
N THR A 211 -3.12 -18.04 36.28
CA THR A 211 -3.46 -17.22 35.10
C THR A 211 -2.26 -17.01 34.19
N GLY A 212 -1.05 -17.32 34.66
CA GLY A 212 0.19 -17.00 33.98
C GLY A 212 0.31 -15.49 33.74
N LYS A 213 -0.09 -14.66 34.73
CA LYS A 213 -0.06 -13.19 34.67
C LYS A 213 0.55 -12.58 35.94
N TYR A 214 1.04 -11.35 35.85
CA TYR A 214 1.40 -10.57 37.04
C TYR A 214 0.18 -9.83 37.56
N ASP A 215 -0.14 -10.06 38.83
CA ASP A 215 -1.11 -9.27 39.58
C ASP A 215 -0.35 -8.08 40.19
N TYR A 216 -0.73 -6.87 39.80
CA TYR A 216 -0.13 -5.63 40.30
C TYR A 216 -0.90 -5.12 41.50
N HIS A 217 -0.18 -4.67 42.52
CA HIS A 217 -0.73 -4.11 43.75
C HIS A 217 -0.23 -2.67 43.87
N PRO A 218 -1.03 -1.69 43.41
CA PRO A 218 -0.71 -0.28 43.61
C PRO A 218 -0.54 0.01 45.09
N GLY A 219 0.47 0.81 45.44
CA GLY A 219 0.62 1.28 46.81
C GLY A 219 -0.43 2.34 47.16
N VAL A 220 -0.46 2.72 48.43
CA VAL A 220 -1.30 3.84 48.89
C VAL A 220 -0.73 5.13 48.32
N GLU A 221 -1.55 6.06 47.85
CA GLU A 221 -1.02 7.36 47.43
C GLU A 221 -0.42 8.13 48.61
N ASP A 222 0.86 8.46 48.53
CA ASP A 222 1.64 9.18 49.55
C ASP A 222 2.31 10.45 48.99
N ASP A 223 3.11 11.12 49.81
CA ASP A 223 3.94 12.24 49.36
C ASP A 223 5.30 11.71 48.90
N ILE A 224 5.68 12.02 47.66
CA ILE A 224 6.97 11.63 47.09
C ILE A 224 8.02 12.70 47.41
N THR A 225 9.22 12.28 47.79
CA THR A 225 10.35 13.20 48.00
C THR A 225 11.35 13.08 46.85
N TYR A 226 11.55 14.17 46.11
CA TYR A 226 12.59 14.24 45.07
C TYR A 226 13.86 14.87 45.66
N TYR A 227 14.97 14.16 45.53
CA TYR A 227 16.32 14.65 45.83
C TYR A 227 17.05 14.93 44.53
N VAL A 228 17.61 16.14 44.37
CA VAL A 228 18.29 16.59 43.15
C VAL A 228 19.68 17.09 43.50
N GLY A 229 20.70 16.68 42.73
CA GLY A 229 22.09 17.10 42.96
C GLY A 229 22.52 18.33 42.17
N SER A 230 21.77 18.73 41.14
CA SER A 230 21.90 20.03 40.48
C SER A 230 21.11 21.10 41.22
N ASP A 231 21.49 22.37 41.08
CA ASP A 231 20.70 23.49 41.62
C ASP A 231 19.39 23.66 40.82
N PRO A 232 18.22 23.36 41.41
CA PRO A 232 16.93 23.44 40.72
C PRO A 232 16.46 24.89 40.52
N THR A 233 17.15 25.87 41.10
CA THR A 233 16.85 27.31 40.95
C THR A 233 17.64 27.96 39.81
N ALA A 234 18.61 27.26 39.23
CA ALA A 234 19.43 27.76 38.12
C ALA A 234 18.67 27.85 36.78
N GLY A 235 17.42 27.37 36.73
CA GLY A 235 16.58 27.35 35.53
C GLY A 235 15.16 26.90 35.84
N VAL A 236 14.38 26.64 34.79
CA VAL A 236 13.05 26.06 34.92
C VAL A 236 13.21 24.58 35.23
N THR A 237 12.86 24.19 36.45
CA THR A 237 12.85 22.78 36.87
C THR A 237 11.47 22.17 36.66
N GLU A 238 11.44 21.00 36.04
CA GLU A 238 10.20 20.27 35.76
C GLU A 238 10.29 18.82 36.23
N ILE A 239 9.18 18.27 36.69
CA ILE A 239 9.05 16.87 37.09
C ILE A 239 7.93 16.23 36.28
N SER A 240 8.17 15.06 35.67
CA SER A 240 7.14 14.31 34.93
C SER A 240 5.96 13.96 35.83
N GLN A 241 4.71 14.22 35.38
CA GLN A 241 3.48 13.93 36.14
C GLN A 241 2.49 13.06 35.37
N ARG A 242 2.66 12.90 34.06
CA ARG A 242 1.68 12.26 33.17
C ARG A 242 2.34 11.20 32.32
N SER A 243 1.66 10.07 32.12
CA SER A 243 2.20 8.97 31.31
C SER A 243 1.92 9.08 29.81
N ARG A 244 0.82 9.72 29.40
CA ARG A 244 0.41 9.80 27.99
C ARG A 244 -0.27 11.13 27.67
N ALA A 245 0.05 11.69 26.51
CA ALA A 245 -0.55 12.89 25.95
C ALA A 245 -1.95 12.61 25.41
N PHE A 246 -2.04 11.73 24.40
CA PHE A 246 -3.32 11.46 23.74
C PHE A 246 -3.42 10.03 23.18
N THR A 247 -4.66 9.65 22.89
CA THR A 247 -4.97 8.47 22.07
C THR A 247 -5.85 8.89 20.88
N ALA A 248 -5.41 8.61 19.66
CA ALA A 248 -6.16 8.91 18.45
C ALA A 248 -6.72 7.63 17.82
N ALA A 249 -8.05 7.49 17.83
CA ALA A 249 -8.76 6.31 17.31
C ALA A 249 -9.69 6.65 16.13
N GLY A 250 -10.14 7.90 16.02
CA GLY A 250 -10.98 8.35 14.91
C GLY A 250 -10.23 8.30 13.57
N ALA A 251 -10.81 7.61 12.58
CA ALA A 251 -10.21 7.46 11.25
C ALA A 251 -9.92 8.81 10.58
N GLY A 252 -8.83 8.91 9.83
CA GLY A 252 -8.40 10.13 9.16
C GLY A 252 -7.78 11.18 10.10
N PHE A 253 -7.25 10.76 11.24
CA PHE A 253 -6.53 11.66 12.15
C PHE A 253 -5.32 12.33 11.48
N ASN A 254 -5.18 13.65 11.63
CA ASN A 254 -4.05 14.41 11.14
C ASN A 254 -3.36 15.17 12.28
N MET A 255 -2.03 15.14 12.33
CA MET A 255 -1.20 15.90 13.27
C MET A 255 -0.11 16.63 12.51
N LYS A 256 -0.04 17.95 12.68
CA LYS A 256 0.81 18.85 11.90
C LYS A 256 1.55 19.84 12.78
N GLY A 257 2.88 19.70 12.90
CA GLY A 257 3.72 20.66 13.63
C GLY A 257 3.53 20.69 15.16
N ILE A 258 2.89 19.65 15.73
CA ILE A 258 2.71 19.52 17.18
C ILE A 258 3.84 18.65 17.75
N ASN A 259 4.49 19.08 18.82
CA ASN A 259 5.56 18.32 19.47
C ASN A 259 5.09 17.72 20.81
N VAL A 260 5.68 16.61 21.23
CA VAL A 260 5.31 15.85 22.44
C VAL A 260 6.57 15.47 23.21
N ALA A 261 6.63 15.84 24.51
CA ALA A 261 7.77 15.46 25.34
C ALA A 261 7.48 15.29 26.84
N GLN A 262 8.42 14.67 27.56
CA GLN A 262 8.46 14.60 29.03
C GLN A 262 7.24 13.90 29.64
N TYR A 263 6.77 12.86 28.96
CA TYR A 263 5.77 11.95 29.51
C TYR A 263 6.47 10.73 30.10
N ALA A 264 5.88 10.19 31.16
CA ALA A 264 6.41 9.07 31.92
C ALA A 264 5.56 7.78 31.73
N PRO A 265 5.45 7.20 30.52
CA PRO A 265 4.83 5.90 30.34
C PRO A 265 5.67 4.76 30.94
N VAL A 266 5.00 3.65 31.24
CA VAL A 266 5.66 2.41 31.69
C VAL A 266 6.02 1.54 30.48
N GLN A 267 6.70 0.40 30.65
CA GLN A 267 7.09 -0.47 29.53
C GLN A 267 6.07 -1.62 29.30
N ALA A 268 5.22 -1.94 30.29
CA ALA A 268 4.26 -3.05 30.22
C ALA A 268 2.81 -2.59 30.05
N TRP A 269 2.05 -3.34 29.24
CA TRP A 269 0.59 -3.22 29.11
C TRP A 269 -0.15 -3.93 30.25
N GLY A 270 -1.39 -3.53 30.53
CA GLY A 270 -2.29 -4.25 31.45
C GLY A 270 -2.26 -3.79 32.91
N PHE A 271 -1.54 -2.70 33.21
CA PHE A 271 -1.70 -1.98 34.47
C PHE A 271 -2.89 -1.01 34.36
N THR A 272 -3.92 -1.20 35.18
CA THR A 272 -5.16 -0.42 35.15
C THR A 272 -5.01 0.90 35.88
N ASP A 273 -4.28 1.84 35.29
CA ASP A 273 -4.49 3.27 35.52
C ASP A 273 -3.84 4.05 34.38
N THR A 274 -4.58 4.28 33.28
CA THR A 274 -4.29 5.25 32.19
C THR A 274 -2.86 5.32 31.59
N SER A 275 -1.95 4.46 32.03
CA SER A 275 -0.52 4.43 31.78
C SER A 275 -0.30 3.49 30.61
N GLY A 276 -0.32 4.09 29.44
CA GLY A 276 0.12 3.43 28.23
C GLY A 276 1.62 3.15 28.23
N VAL A 277 2.05 2.34 27.28
CA VAL A 277 3.48 2.11 27.03
C VAL A 277 4.18 3.25 26.26
N SER A 278 3.42 4.27 25.89
CA SER A 278 3.86 5.35 25.00
C SER A 278 3.26 6.71 25.39
N GLN A 279 4.03 7.76 25.11
CA GLN A 279 3.58 9.14 25.31
C GLN A 279 2.48 9.54 24.32
N ALA A 280 2.44 8.95 23.13
CA ALA A 280 1.34 9.09 22.17
C ALA A 280 0.95 7.74 21.60
N PHE A 281 -0.35 7.50 21.41
CA PHE A 281 -0.86 6.25 20.86
C PHE A 281 -1.87 6.51 19.73
N VAL A 282 -1.61 5.95 18.56
CA VAL A 282 -2.44 6.15 17.36
C VAL A 282 -2.92 4.81 16.83
N VAL A 283 -4.24 4.63 16.84
CA VAL A 283 -4.95 3.44 16.35
C VAL A 283 -5.92 3.79 15.21
N SER A 284 -5.57 4.84 14.45
CA SER A 284 -6.41 5.41 13.40
C SER A 284 -6.00 4.89 12.03
N LYS A 285 -7.00 4.52 11.22
CA LYS A 285 -6.82 4.30 9.77
C LYS A 285 -6.61 5.63 9.04
N ASN A 286 -5.83 5.62 7.96
CA ASN A 286 -5.55 6.80 7.12
C ASN A 286 -5.01 8.01 7.91
N ALA A 287 -4.27 7.76 9.00
CA ALA A 287 -3.72 8.83 9.81
C ALA A 287 -2.47 9.45 9.16
N VAL A 288 -2.26 10.75 9.34
CA VAL A 288 -1.04 11.45 8.92
C VAL A 288 -0.44 12.18 10.11
N ILE A 289 0.81 11.86 10.43
CA ILE A 289 1.61 12.56 11.44
C ILE A 289 2.78 13.19 10.72
N GLN A 290 2.93 14.51 10.82
CA GLN A 290 3.94 15.23 10.07
C GLN A 290 4.55 16.40 10.83
N ASP A 291 5.84 16.63 10.55
CA ASP A 291 6.59 17.80 11.00
C ASP A 291 6.63 17.92 12.54
N SER A 292 6.58 16.78 13.24
CA SER A 292 6.46 16.67 14.69
C SER A 292 7.75 16.20 15.36
N ILE A 293 7.86 16.42 16.68
CA ILE A 293 8.89 15.83 17.54
C ILE A 293 8.24 14.98 18.62
N PHE A 294 8.75 13.77 18.83
CA PHE A 294 8.45 12.92 19.98
C PHE A 294 9.75 12.69 20.76
N ALA A 295 9.88 13.33 21.92
CA ALA A 295 11.13 13.31 22.67
C ALA A 295 10.97 13.05 24.16
N GLN A 296 12.02 12.56 24.82
CA GLN A 296 12.10 12.48 26.29
C GLN A 296 10.94 11.69 26.95
N SER A 297 10.35 10.71 26.26
CA SER A 297 9.49 9.73 26.91
C SER A 297 10.31 8.88 27.88
N SER A 298 9.78 8.47 29.04
CA SER A 298 10.46 7.45 29.88
C SER A 298 10.46 6.06 29.24
N ALA A 299 9.54 5.78 28.31
CA ALA A 299 9.49 4.54 27.53
C ALA A 299 9.36 4.85 26.02
N ILE A 300 8.24 4.50 25.37
CA ILE A 300 8.08 4.69 23.92
C ILE A 300 7.65 6.11 23.59
N GLY A 301 8.22 6.70 22.53
CA GLY A 301 7.78 7.96 21.95
C GLY A 301 6.39 7.84 21.31
N LEU A 302 6.33 7.44 20.05
CA LEU A 302 5.07 7.19 19.35
C LEU A 302 4.81 5.69 19.23
N HIS A 303 3.64 5.24 19.65
CA HIS A 303 3.19 3.88 19.33
C HIS A 303 1.99 3.92 18.37
N THR A 304 2.02 3.06 17.36
CA THR A 304 0.91 2.81 16.43
C THR A 304 0.45 1.37 16.59
N GLY A 305 -0.87 1.16 16.65
CA GLY A 305 -1.49 -0.12 16.97
C GLY A 305 -2.77 -0.31 16.17
N GLU A 306 -3.01 -1.48 15.57
CA GLU A 306 -4.29 -1.78 14.87
C GLU A 306 -4.66 -0.71 13.81
N ALA A 307 -3.65 -0.06 13.23
CA ALA A 307 -3.83 1.01 12.25
C ALA A 307 -3.68 0.48 10.82
N ASP A 308 -4.19 1.23 9.84
CA ASP A 308 -4.06 0.88 8.42
C ASP A 308 -3.81 2.14 7.59
N ASN A 309 -2.88 2.06 6.63
CA ASN A 309 -2.57 3.14 5.69
C ASN A 309 -2.18 4.48 6.39
N LEU A 310 -1.43 4.40 7.49
CA LEU A 310 -0.89 5.57 8.20
C LEU A 310 0.41 6.08 7.56
N VAL A 311 0.59 7.40 7.53
CA VAL A 311 1.84 8.05 7.11
C VAL A 311 2.44 8.82 8.27
N VAL A 312 3.71 8.52 8.60
CA VAL A 312 4.55 9.30 9.52
C VAL A 312 5.69 9.89 8.71
N LYS A 313 5.73 11.22 8.60
CA LYS A 313 6.70 11.89 7.74
C LYS A 313 7.38 13.09 8.38
N ASN A 314 8.63 13.34 8.02
CA ASN A 314 9.42 14.47 8.54
C ASN A 314 9.31 14.65 10.07
N THR A 315 9.25 13.53 10.80
CA THR A 315 9.07 13.49 12.25
C THR A 315 10.39 13.11 12.90
N LYS A 316 10.68 13.69 14.07
CA LYS A 316 11.89 13.40 14.85
C LYS A 316 11.55 12.61 16.11
N PHE A 317 12.26 11.52 16.35
CA PHE A 317 12.16 10.69 17.54
C PHE A 317 13.48 10.79 18.32
N LEU A 318 13.47 11.50 19.45
CA LEU A 318 14.70 11.97 20.10
C LEU A 318 14.74 11.58 21.58
N ASP A 319 15.81 10.92 22.02
CA ASP A 319 16.10 10.71 23.45
C ASP A 319 14.96 10.03 24.23
N ASN A 320 14.28 9.06 23.62
CA ASN A 320 13.22 8.30 24.28
C ASN A 320 13.82 7.17 25.12
N GLY A 321 13.22 6.93 26.29
CA GLY A 321 13.74 6.04 27.32
C GLY A 321 13.82 4.59 26.86
N ALA A 322 12.83 4.12 26.09
CA ALA A 322 12.85 2.86 25.36
C ALA A 322 12.95 3.13 23.85
N ASN A 323 11.85 2.97 23.10
CA ASN A 323 11.87 3.10 21.65
C ASN A 323 11.47 4.51 21.20
N GLY A 324 12.07 5.00 20.13
CA GLY A 324 11.59 6.20 19.45
C GLY A 324 10.17 6.00 18.93
N ALA A 325 9.95 4.91 18.21
CA ALA A 325 8.62 4.49 17.76
C ALA A 325 8.37 2.99 17.94
N GLY A 326 7.10 2.62 17.99
CA GLY A 326 6.65 1.23 17.85
C GLY A 326 5.45 1.14 16.91
N ALA A 327 5.36 0.04 16.17
CA ALA A 327 4.23 -0.25 15.29
C ALA A 327 3.82 -1.71 15.44
N ASN A 328 2.59 -1.96 15.87
CA ASN A 328 2.04 -3.30 16.00
C ASN A 328 0.74 -3.40 15.20
N ARG A 329 0.56 -4.46 14.40
CA ARG A 329 -0.68 -4.64 13.61
C ARG A 329 -1.06 -3.39 12.81
N THR A 330 -0.03 -2.70 12.33
CA THR A 330 -0.15 -1.40 11.65
C THR A 330 0.20 -1.59 10.19
N HIS A 331 -0.80 -2.00 9.41
CA HIS A 331 -0.65 -2.43 8.02
C HIS A 331 -0.52 -1.22 7.08
N LYS A 332 0.20 -1.40 5.96
CA LYS A 332 0.37 -0.39 4.91
C LYS A 332 0.92 0.95 5.41
N ALA A 333 1.59 0.93 6.56
CA ALA A 333 2.14 2.12 7.16
C ALA A 333 3.40 2.59 6.44
N THR A 334 3.55 3.90 6.25
CA THR A 334 4.71 4.51 5.62
C THR A 334 5.39 5.47 6.59
N TYR A 335 6.62 5.14 6.97
CA TYR A 335 7.52 6.01 7.72
C TYR A 335 8.55 6.57 6.74
N ILE A 336 8.43 7.86 6.40
CA ILE A 336 9.24 8.49 5.36
C ILE A 336 9.93 9.80 5.79
N GLY A 337 11.24 9.91 5.54
CA GLY A 337 11.96 11.16 5.81
C GLY A 337 12.05 11.52 7.29
N ASN A 338 11.97 10.54 8.20
CA ASN A 338 12.03 10.76 9.63
C ASN A 338 13.47 10.72 10.15
N THR A 339 13.68 11.26 11.35
CA THR A 339 14.96 11.16 12.06
C THR A 339 14.77 10.44 13.40
N PHE A 340 15.59 9.43 13.66
CA PHE A 340 15.65 8.72 14.93
C PHE A 340 17.01 8.91 15.56
N SER A 341 17.05 9.26 16.84
CA SER A 341 18.30 9.40 17.58
C SER A 341 18.08 9.25 19.09
N GLY A 342 19.06 8.64 19.76
CA GLY A 342 19.11 8.65 21.23
C GLY A 342 18.10 7.73 21.91
N SER A 343 17.46 6.78 21.19
CA SER A 343 16.58 5.81 21.84
C SER A 343 17.37 4.91 22.81
N ASN A 344 16.65 4.36 23.79
CA ASN A 344 17.17 3.72 25.00
C ASN A 344 17.85 4.68 26.00
N ALA A 345 17.37 5.92 26.11
CA ALA A 345 17.93 6.90 27.04
C ALA A 345 17.83 6.47 28.52
N ALA A 346 16.88 5.60 28.87
CA ALA A 346 16.72 5.05 30.22
C ALA A 346 17.73 3.95 30.54
N GLY A 347 18.28 3.27 29.51
CA GLY A 347 19.24 2.18 29.68
C GLY A 347 18.61 0.83 29.97
N PHE A 348 17.46 0.52 29.36
CA PHE A 348 16.84 -0.81 29.42
C PHE A 348 17.80 -1.89 28.93
N LYS A 349 17.63 -3.09 29.49
CA LYS A 349 18.43 -4.25 29.18
C LYS A 349 18.15 -4.74 27.75
N VAL A 350 19.18 -4.72 26.91
CA VAL A 350 19.08 -5.20 25.51
C VAL A 350 19.88 -6.48 25.24
N LYS A 351 20.48 -7.09 26.27
CA LYS A 351 21.22 -8.36 26.18
C LYS A 351 20.78 -9.31 27.29
N LYS A 352 20.69 -10.62 26.99
CA LYS A 352 20.13 -11.62 27.91
C LYS A 352 18.74 -11.21 28.43
N CYS A 353 17.99 -10.45 27.63
CA CYS A 353 16.61 -10.06 27.90
C CYS A 353 15.63 -11.21 27.58
N GLY A 354 16.08 -12.27 26.90
CA GLY A 354 15.26 -13.42 26.55
C GLY A 354 14.02 -12.99 25.77
N ALA A 355 12.86 -13.46 26.21
CA ALA A 355 11.53 -13.11 25.69
C ALA A 355 11.19 -11.60 25.68
N PHE A 356 11.93 -10.76 26.39
CA PHE A 356 11.53 -9.37 26.69
C PHE A 356 12.32 -8.33 25.90
N CYS A 357 13.12 -8.75 24.91
CA CYS A 357 13.91 -7.85 24.10
C CYS A 357 12.99 -6.98 23.22
N THR A 358 12.90 -5.70 23.54
CA THR A 358 11.93 -4.77 22.90
C THR A 358 12.56 -3.48 22.37
N ILE A 359 13.83 -3.23 22.69
CA ILE A 359 14.45 -1.92 22.54
C ILE A 359 15.09 -1.72 21.17
N SER A 360 14.66 -0.65 20.49
CA SER A 360 15.20 -0.20 19.22
C SER A 360 14.86 1.27 18.97
N GLU A 361 15.39 1.87 17.91
CA GLU A 361 14.89 3.17 17.43
C GLU A 361 13.44 3.03 16.96
N ILE A 362 13.14 1.98 16.18
CA ILE A 362 11.79 1.54 15.86
C ILE A 362 11.65 0.01 15.91
N LYS A 363 10.59 -0.48 16.56
CA LYS A 363 10.20 -1.91 16.52
C LYS A 363 8.85 -2.06 15.82
N VAL A 364 8.77 -3.00 14.89
CA VAL A 364 7.60 -3.28 14.07
C VAL A 364 7.23 -4.75 14.21
N THR A 365 5.96 -5.03 14.52
CA THR A 365 5.45 -6.40 14.71
C THR A 365 4.10 -6.60 14.00
N HIS A 366 3.85 -7.84 13.57
CA HIS A 366 2.55 -8.30 13.06
C HIS A 366 1.98 -7.43 11.92
N THR A 367 2.77 -7.09 10.91
CA THR A 367 2.34 -6.13 9.87
C THR A 367 2.39 -6.70 8.46
N LYS A 368 1.71 -6.02 7.55
CA LYS A 368 1.70 -6.29 6.11
C LYS A 368 1.98 -4.98 5.38
N ASP A 369 2.84 -5.03 4.37
CA ASP A 369 3.12 -3.91 3.47
C ASP A 369 3.65 -2.66 4.21
N PHE A 370 4.49 -2.86 5.23
CA PHE A 370 5.10 -1.76 5.97
C PHE A 370 6.25 -1.14 5.16
N THR A 371 6.31 0.18 5.10
CA THR A 371 7.34 0.90 4.35
C THR A 371 8.14 1.83 5.26
N PHE A 372 9.46 1.63 5.28
CA PHE A 372 10.45 2.46 5.96
C PHE A 372 11.39 3.06 4.91
N ARG A 373 11.15 4.33 4.53
CA ARG A 373 11.80 4.97 3.39
C ARG A 373 12.55 6.25 3.74
N ASN A 374 13.78 6.41 3.24
CA ASN A 374 14.53 7.67 3.31
C ASN A 374 14.64 8.27 4.73
N ASN A 375 14.71 7.42 5.76
CA ASN A 375 14.86 7.85 7.14
C ASN A 375 16.34 7.94 7.53
N ILE A 376 16.65 8.80 8.50
CA ILE A 376 17.97 8.94 9.12
C ILE A 376 17.90 8.33 10.52
N ILE A 377 18.83 7.42 10.82
CA ILE A 377 18.90 6.70 12.09
C ILE A 377 20.31 6.87 12.64
N ASP A 378 20.45 7.80 13.58
CA ASP A 378 21.73 8.33 13.99
C ASP A 378 22.00 8.10 15.48
N ARG A 379 22.97 7.22 15.74
CA ARG A 379 23.48 6.94 17.08
C ARG A 379 24.93 7.38 17.24
N SER A 380 25.44 8.28 16.39
CA SER A 380 26.81 8.80 16.53
C SER A 380 27.03 9.56 17.85
N GLY A 381 25.95 10.07 18.46
CA GLY A 381 25.98 10.76 19.74
C GLY A 381 26.05 9.86 20.98
N SER A 382 26.04 8.53 20.84
CA SER A 382 25.98 7.59 21.98
C SER A 382 27.26 7.56 22.83
N GLY A 383 28.38 8.04 22.28
CA GLY A 383 29.71 7.90 22.89
C GLY A 383 30.29 6.48 22.83
N VAL A 384 29.64 5.57 22.11
CA VAL A 384 30.09 4.18 21.89
C VAL A 384 30.34 3.98 20.40
N GLU A 385 31.55 3.56 20.02
CA GLU A 385 31.83 3.11 18.65
C GLU A 385 31.28 1.68 18.48
N GLU A 386 30.12 1.53 17.85
CA GLU A 386 29.43 0.24 17.72
C GLU A 386 30.17 -0.72 16.78
N SER A 387 30.92 -0.19 15.82
CA SER A 387 31.76 -0.96 14.91
C SER A 387 32.99 -1.61 15.56
N ASP A 388 33.38 -1.18 16.76
CA ASP A 388 34.42 -1.86 17.54
C ASP A 388 33.84 -3.19 18.07
N PRO A 389 34.38 -4.36 17.68
CA PRO A 389 33.84 -5.64 18.13
C PRO A 389 33.95 -5.85 19.65
N ASN A 390 34.81 -5.13 20.37
CA ASN A 390 34.81 -5.12 21.84
C ASN A 390 33.60 -4.40 22.44
N ASN A 391 32.91 -3.57 21.66
CA ASN A 391 31.66 -2.93 22.04
C ASN A 391 30.44 -3.73 21.58
N MET A 392 30.55 -4.60 20.57
CA MET A 392 29.45 -5.48 20.15
C MET A 392 28.96 -6.45 21.25
N ILE A 393 29.82 -6.74 22.23
CA ILE A 393 29.41 -7.51 23.43
C ILE A 393 28.60 -6.67 24.43
N LYS A 394 28.66 -5.34 24.33
CA LYS A 394 27.86 -4.39 25.09
C LYS A 394 26.51 -4.24 24.39
N ALA A 395 25.47 -4.14 25.19
CA ALA A 395 24.11 -4.20 24.72
C ALA A 395 23.75 -2.84 24.08
N SER A 396 23.53 -2.79 22.75
CA SER A 396 23.14 -1.57 22.04
C SER A 396 21.79 -1.74 21.32
N PRO A 397 20.91 -0.72 21.32
CA PRO A 397 19.66 -0.71 20.58
C PRO A 397 19.84 -0.98 19.09
N ILE A 398 18.84 -1.65 18.54
CA ILE A 398 18.70 -1.87 17.10
C ILE A 398 18.16 -0.59 16.44
N GLY A 399 18.55 -0.30 15.21
CA GLY A 399 17.96 0.78 14.42
C GLY A 399 16.52 0.44 14.03
N PHE A 400 16.36 -0.35 12.96
CA PHE A 400 15.07 -0.89 12.55
C PHE A 400 14.97 -2.36 12.95
N TRP A 401 13.94 -2.72 13.73
CA TRP A 401 13.65 -4.10 14.11
C TRP A 401 12.26 -4.52 13.63
N CYS A 402 12.20 -5.51 12.74
CA CYS A 402 11.00 -6.25 12.44
C CYS A 402 11.03 -7.60 13.16
N ASP A 403 9.94 -7.95 13.82
CA ASP A 403 9.81 -9.16 14.65
C ASP A 403 8.39 -9.72 14.56
N GLU A 404 8.23 -11.02 14.77
CA GLU A 404 6.95 -11.75 14.79
C GLU A 404 6.05 -11.42 13.57
N GLY A 405 6.56 -11.62 12.36
CA GLY A 405 5.72 -11.65 11.15
C GLY A 405 5.41 -10.30 10.50
N CYS A 406 6.43 -9.51 10.13
CA CYS A 406 6.23 -8.52 9.06
C CYS A 406 6.20 -9.22 7.70
N ILE A 407 5.30 -8.82 6.81
CA ILE A 407 5.11 -9.43 5.49
C ILE A 407 5.12 -8.32 4.44
N ASP A 408 5.83 -8.52 3.35
CA ASP A 408 6.00 -7.57 2.24
C ASP A 408 6.56 -6.21 2.68
N ALA A 409 7.48 -6.22 3.65
CA ALA A 409 8.08 -4.99 4.17
C ALA A 409 9.07 -4.37 3.17
N LYS A 410 9.13 -3.03 3.11
CA LYS A 410 10.04 -2.27 2.24
C LYS A 410 10.93 -1.36 3.08
N LEU A 411 12.21 -1.70 3.20
CA LEU A 411 13.22 -0.93 3.93
C LEU A 411 14.18 -0.32 2.92
N VAL A 412 13.93 0.92 2.51
CA VAL A 412 14.58 1.49 1.31
C VAL A 412 15.13 2.90 1.49
N GLY A 413 16.33 3.15 0.96
CA GLY A 413 16.89 4.51 0.91
C GLY A 413 17.26 5.11 2.27
N ASN A 414 17.30 4.33 3.35
CA ASN A 414 17.57 4.83 4.70
C ASN A 414 19.08 5.01 4.95
N PHE A 415 19.45 5.90 5.87
CA PHE A 415 20.83 6.14 6.28
C PHE A 415 21.01 5.82 7.76
N PHE A 416 21.86 4.82 8.06
CA PHE A 416 22.13 4.36 9.41
C PHE A 416 23.56 4.71 9.82
N THR A 417 23.71 5.37 10.96
CA THR A 417 25.01 5.74 11.52
C THR A 417 25.19 5.13 12.89
N ASN A 418 26.25 4.35 13.06
CA ASN A 418 26.71 3.85 14.36
C ASN A 418 25.65 3.08 15.16
N ASN A 419 24.89 2.21 14.50
CA ASN A 419 23.86 1.42 15.17
C ASN A 419 24.46 0.09 15.69
N GLY A 420 23.94 -0.43 16.80
CA GLY A 420 24.33 -1.76 17.29
C GLY A 420 24.04 -2.83 16.24
N THR A 421 22.79 -2.87 15.77
CA THR A 421 22.38 -3.52 14.51
C THR A 421 21.53 -2.52 13.73
N ALA A 422 21.91 -2.19 12.50
CA ALA A 422 21.18 -1.19 11.72
C ALA A 422 19.80 -1.70 11.30
N ILE A 423 19.73 -2.88 10.68
CA ILE A 423 18.48 -3.55 10.30
C ILE A 423 18.48 -4.96 10.87
N PHE A 424 17.48 -5.29 11.69
CA PHE A 424 17.22 -6.64 12.15
C PHE A 424 15.83 -7.09 11.68
N TYR A 425 15.81 -8.10 10.82
CA TYR A 425 14.59 -8.67 10.26
C TYR A 425 14.43 -10.12 10.75
N GLU A 426 13.56 -10.31 11.71
CA GLU A 426 13.47 -11.53 12.53
C GLU A 426 12.10 -12.21 12.36
N VAL A 427 12.10 -13.54 12.23
CA VAL A 427 10.92 -14.42 12.22
C VAL A 427 9.74 -13.86 11.40
N SER A 428 10.03 -13.52 10.15
CA SER A 428 9.15 -12.73 9.29
C SER A 428 9.07 -13.27 7.86
N GLY A 429 8.15 -12.71 7.08
CA GLY A 429 7.91 -13.11 5.69
C GLY A 429 8.76 -12.35 4.68
N PRO A 430 8.29 -12.24 3.41
CA PRO A 430 9.00 -11.53 2.35
C PRO A 430 9.30 -10.06 2.67
N ALA A 431 10.44 -9.56 2.20
CA ALA A 431 10.79 -8.13 2.30
C ALA A 431 11.74 -7.67 1.18
N ILE A 432 11.74 -6.36 0.93
CA ILE A 432 12.72 -5.69 0.08
C ILE A 432 13.55 -4.75 0.95
N ILE A 433 14.85 -5.02 1.06
CA ILE A 433 15.83 -4.21 1.77
C ILE A 433 16.80 -3.67 0.73
N ALA A 434 16.62 -2.40 0.33
CA ALA A 434 17.34 -1.89 -0.82
C ALA A 434 17.77 -0.42 -0.78
N SER A 435 18.89 -0.09 -1.41
CA SER A 435 19.39 1.30 -1.49
C SER A 435 19.66 1.98 -0.13
N ASN A 436 19.85 1.20 0.93
CA ASN A 436 20.22 1.74 2.24
C ASN A 436 21.74 2.00 2.28
N ILE A 437 22.12 3.01 3.04
CA ILE A 437 23.52 3.27 3.41
C ILE A 437 23.66 3.00 4.91
N ILE A 438 24.62 2.16 5.27
CA ILE A 438 24.92 1.82 6.66
C ILE A 438 26.39 2.10 6.91
N GLU A 439 26.70 2.95 7.89
CA GLU A 439 28.07 3.28 8.25
C GLU A 439 28.37 3.08 9.74
N GLY A 440 29.58 2.57 10.02
CA GLY A 440 30.13 2.52 11.37
C GLY A 440 29.31 1.69 12.37
N SER A 441 28.45 0.79 11.90
CA SER A 441 27.56 0.01 12.77
C SER A 441 28.25 -1.27 13.27
N GLY A 442 27.74 -1.85 14.35
CA GLY A 442 28.17 -3.19 14.79
C GLY A 442 27.76 -4.23 13.76
N THR A 443 26.46 -4.38 13.56
CA THR A 443 25.89 -5.21 12.49
C THR A 443 25.13 -4.35 11.49
N GLY A 444 25.28 -4.65 10.20
CA GLY A 444 24.59 -3.95 9.13
C GLY A 444 23.18 -4.48 8.96
N ILE A 445 23.03 -5.51 8.13
CA ILE A 445 21.75 -6.18 7.89
C ILE A 445 21.82 -7.56 8.52
N ARG A 446 20.93 -7.84 9.48
CA ARG A 446 20.72 -9.16 10.04
C ARG A 446 19.37 -9.72 9.62
N ILE A 447 19.37 -10.89 8.99
CA ILE A 447 18.14 -11.64 8.68
C ILE A 447 18.14 -12.89 9.53
N SER A 448 17.02 -13.14 10.22
CA SER A 448 16.87 -14.32 11.06
C SER A 448 15.52 -14.99 10.88
N GLY A 449 15.55 -16.30 10.63
CA GLY A 449 14.34 -17.12 10.46
C GLY A 449 13.30 -16.49 9.54
N SER A 450 13.71 -15.95 8.38
CA SER A 450 12.82 -15.18 7.51
C SER A 450 12.97 -15.55 6.05
N ASN A 451 11.86 -15.68 5.33
CA ASN A 451 11.86 -16.19 3.96
C ASN A 451 11.71 -15.08 2.90
N ASP A 452 12.24 -15.34 1.70
CA ASP A 452 12.05 -14.53 0.49
C ASP A 452 12.45 -13.05 0.64
N VAL A 453 13.50 -12.78 1.42
CA VAL A 453 14.05 -11.43 1.58
C VAL A 453 14.99 -11.07 0.41
N LYS A 454 14.73 -9.93 -0.20
CA LYS A 454 15.53 -9.32 -1.28
C LYS A 454 16.44 -8.24 -0.72
N ILE A 455 17.76 -8.49 -0.74
CA ILE A 455 18.80 -7.57 -0.30
C ILE A 455 19.52 -7.00 -1.53
N TYR A 456 19.11 -5.82 -1.96
CA TYR A 456 19.56 -5.25 -3.24
C TYR A 456 20.22 -3.88 -3.06
N ASN A 457 21.34 -3.65 -3.74
CA ASN A 457 21.86 -2.29 -3.89
C ASN A 457 22.09 -1.55 -2.56
N ASN A 458 22.47 -2.22 -1.47
CA ASN A 458 22.83 -1.54 -0.22
C ASN A 458 24.32 -1.19 -0.24
N THR A 459 24.69 -0.06 0.38
CA THR A 459 26.10 0.31 0.62
C THR A 459 26.36 0.21 2.12
N ILE A 460 27.23 -0.72 2.52
CA ILE A 460 27.58 -0.93 3.92
C ILE A 460 29.08 -0.68 4.08
N SER A 461 29.43 0.29 4.91
CA SER A 461 30.79 0.80 5.04
C SER A 461 31.22 0.83 6.50
N ARG A 462 32.46 0.44 6.80
CA ARG A 462 33.04 0.52 8.17
C ARG A 462 32.21 -0.17 9.25
N THR A 463 31.36 -1.11 8.85
CA THR A 463 30.49 -1.88 9.74
C THR A 463 31.19 -3.19 10.08
N ASN A 464 31.07 -3.67 11.31
CA ASN A 464 31.84 -4.84 11.76
C ASN A 464 31.37 -6.16 11.12
N ARG A 465 30.06 -6.42 11.19
CA ARG A 465 29.35 -7.54 10.54
C ARG A 465 28.38 -6.98 9.50
N PRO A 466 28.81 -6.76 8.24
CA PRO A 466 27.99 -6.10 7.23
C PRO A 466 26.68 -6.85 6.95
N ILE A 467 26.75 -8.16 6.66
CA ILE A 467 25.59 -9.03 6.46
C ILE A 467 25.69 -10.24 7.42
N ASP A 468 24.66 -10.46 8.22
CA ASP A 468 24.55 -11.57 9.17
C ASP A 468 23.26 -12.36 8.91
N LEU A 469 23.41 -13.62 8.52
CA LEU A 469 22.33 -14.53 8.17
C LEU A 469 22.28 -15.62 9.24
N PHE A 470 21.17 -15.68 9.97
CA PHE A 470 21.07 -16.48 11.18
C PHE A 470 19.77 -17.29 11.20
N GLU A 471 19.86 -18.59 10.91
CA GLU A 471 18.77 -19.49 11.25
C GLU A 471 18.78 -19.78 12.75
N ASP A 472 17.60 -19.88 13.35
CA ASP A 472 17.46 -20.43 14.69
C ASP A 472 16.42 -21.54 14.72
N SER A 473 16.39 -22.27 15.83
CA SER A 473 15.54 -23.46 15.98
C SER A 473 14.01 -23.24 15.94
N ARG A 474 13.51 -22.01 15.84
CA ARG A 474 12.06 -21.73 15.77
C ARG A 474 11.53 -22.04 14.38
N GLU A 475 10.28 -22.49 14.30
CA GLU A 475 9.61 -22.71 13.02
C GLU A 475 8.09 -22.54 13.18
N SER A 476 7.41 -22.27 12.07
CA SER A 476 5.95 -22.35 11.92
C SER A 476 5.15 -21.54 12.95
N GLY A 477 5.67 -20.37 13.35
CA GLY A 477 5.05 -19.52 14.36
C GLY A 477 5.16 -20.04 15.80
N CYS A 478 6.07 -20.99 16.09
CA CYS A 478 6.30 -21.48 17.44
C CYS A 478 7.47 -20.75 18.12
N ASN A 479 7.17 -19.95 19.14
CA ASN A 479 8.16 -19.19 19.90
C ASN A 479 8.93 -20.06 20.92
N ALA A 480 8.35 -21.16 21.40
CA ALA A 480 9.00 -22.03 22.37
C ALA A 480 8.48 -23.48 22.31
N TYR A 481 9.41 -24.42 22.45
CA TYR A 481 9.15 -25.86 22.47
C TYR A 481 9.27 -26.44 23.88
N ALA A 482 8.61 -27.57 24.12
CA ALA A 482 8.83 -28.38 25.30
C ALA A 482 10.21 -29.04 25.25
N ALA A 483 10.62 -29.69 26.35
CA ALA A 483 11.93 -30.35 26.45
C ALA A 483 12.13 -31.49 25.43
N ASP A 484 11.07 -31.95 24.77
CA ASP A 484 11.14 -32.92 23.66
C ASP A 484 11.57 -32.30 22.34
N ASN A 485 11.70 -30.96 22.27
CA ASN A 485 11.98 -30.17 21.06
C ASN A 485 11.00 -30.42 19.90
N VAL A 486 9.82 -30.98 20.17
CA VAL A 486 8.80 -31.31 19.15
C VAL A 486 7.48 -30.63 19.47
N THR A 487 7.08 -30.63 20.74
CA THR A 487 5.79 -30.08 21.16
C THR A 487 5.90 -28.56 21.34
N CYS A 488 5.21 -27.79 20.51
CA CYS A 488 5.13 -26.34 20.71
C CYS A 488 4.34 -26.00 21.97
N THR A 489 4.91 -25.15 22.83
CA THR A 489 4.30 -24.69 24.09
C THR A 489 3.83 -23.25 24.05
N THR A 490 4.42 -22.43 23.16
CA THR A 490 4.03 -21.03 22.98
C THR A 490 3.89 -20.71 21.50
N TRP A 491 2.65 -20.61 21.05
CA TRP A 491 2.33 -20.19 19.68
C TRP A 491 2.30 -18.66 19.58
N GLU A 492 2.87 -18.14 18.51
CA GLU A 492 2.64 -16.77 18.04
C GLU A 492 1.45 -16.82 17.05
N SER A 493 0.34 -16.21 17.46
CA SER A 493 -0.97 -16.39 16.82
C SER A 493 -1.04 -15.77 15.42
N TRP A 494 -0.40 -14.62 15.22
CA TRP A 494 -0.37 -13.91 13.96
C TRP A 494 0.42 -14.69 12.92
N SER A 495 1.69 -14.98 13.16
CA SER A 495 2.57 -15.69 12.23
C SER A 495 2.01 -17.06 11.87
N LYS A 496 1.42 -17.76 12.84
CA LYS A 496 0.71 -19.02 12.60
C LYS A 496 -0.51 -18.83 11.69
N SER A 497 -1.32 -17.81 11.93
CA SER A 497 -2.48 -17.49 11.08
C SER A 497 -2.08 -17.11 9.65
N GLN A 498 -0.88 -16.55 9.48
CA GLN A 498 -0.33 -16.18 8.18
C GLN A 498 0.44 -17.33 7.51
N GLY A 499 0.62 -18.47 8.17
CA GLY A 499 1.34 -19.62 7.64
C GLY A 499 2.83 -19.35 7.43
N LEU A 500 3.45 -18.49 8.23
CA LEU A 500 4.88 -18.19 8.11
C LEU A 500 5.71 -19.40 8.53
N SER A 501 6.71 -19.75 7.70
CA SER A 501 7.63 -20.85 8.00
C SER A 501 8.60 -20.51 9.13
N TRP A 502 8.98 -19.22 9.22
CA TRP A 502 10.12 -18.75 10.01
C TRP A 502 11.46 -19.40 9.65
N ASN A 503 11.57 -19.92 8.42
CA ASN A 503 12.81 -20.50 7.93
C ASN A 503 13.56 -19.46 7.09
N LEU A 504 14.86 -19.28 7.34
CA LEU A 504 15.74 -18.44 6.53
C LEU A 504 15.97 -19.11 5.17
N THR A 505 15.15 -18.75 4.18
CA THR A 505 15.14 -19.40 2.85
C THR A 505 14.80 -18.39 1.76
N GLY A 506 15.12 -18.71 0.51
CA GLY A 506 14.70 -17.89 -0.63
C GLY A 506 15.42 -16.54 -0.75
N LEU A 507 16.55 -16.34 -0.06
CA LEU A 507 17.28 -15.08 -0.09
C LEU A 507 17.78 -14.74 -1.49
N GLU A 508 17.59 -13.48 -1.89
CA GLU A 508 18.18 -12.87 -3.07
C GLU A 508 19.10 -11.74 -2.65
N MET A 509 20.41 -11.86 -2.91
CA MET A 509 21.40 -10.85 -2.51
C MET A 509 22.21 -10.35 -3.72
N TYR A 510 21.87 -9.16 -4.22
CA TYR A 510 22.46 -8.64 -5.46
C TYR A 510 22.89 -7.18 -5.37
N ASN A 511 23.92 -6.82 -6.14
CA ASN A 511 24.36 -5.44 -6.35
C ASN A 511 24.77 -4.67 -5.09
N ASN A 512 25.03 -5.31 -3.94
CA ASN A 512 25.42 -4.60 -2.72
C ASN A 512 26.92 -4.21 -2.77
N ILE A 513 27.31 -3.12 -2.10
CA ILE A 513 28.72 -2.80 -1.82
C ILE A 513 28.97 -2.97 -0.33
N LEU A 514 29.81 -3.95 0.03
CA LEU A 514 30.32 -4.17 1.37
C LEU A 514 31.77 -3.69 1.41
N SER A 515 31.99 -2.54 2.04
CA SER A 515 33.26 -1.80 1.97
C SER A 515 33.92 -1.65 3.33
N SER A 516 35.21 -1.96 3.39
CA SER A 516 36.12 -1.53 4.44
C SER A 516 35.60 -1.82 5.86
N ARG A 517 35.18 -3.07 6.12
CA ARG A 517 34.63 -3.49 7.42
C ARG A 517 35.54 -3.07 8.58
N ALA A 518 34.97 -2.82 9.75
CA ALA A 518 35.75 -2.54 10.94
C ALA A 518 36.38 -3.84 11.47
N TYR A 519 37.64 -4.09 11.10
CA TYR A 519 38.43 -5.25 11.53
C TYR A 519 39.22 -4.95 12.81
N VAL A 520 39.39 -5.96 13.67
CA VAL A 520 40.44 -5.98 14.70
C VAL A 520 41.14 -7.35 14.75
N PRO A 521 42.42 -7.42 15.18
CA PRO A 521 43.14 -8.68 15.33
C PRO A 521 42.36 -9.75 16.12
N ASN A 522 42.32 -10.98 15.58
CA ASN A 522 41.64 -12.16 16.15
C ASN A 522 40.10 -12.09 16.20
N ASP A 523 39.44 -11.22 15.44
CA ASP A 523 37.99 -11.15 15.46
C ASP A 523 37.28 -12.39 14.89
N GLY A 524 37.91 -13.14 13.99
CA GLY A 524 37.41 -14.39 13.43
C GLY A 524 37.29 -15.56 14.43
N SER A 525 37.99 -15.56 15.57
CA SER A 525 37.92 -16.64 16.57
C SER A 525 37.06 -16.29 17.79
N ARG A 526 36.91 -14.99 18.09
CA ARG A 526 36.13 -14.51 19.24
C ARG A 526 34.75 -13.96 18.88
N PHE A 527 34.62 -13.34 17.70
CA PHE A 527 33.41 -12.59 17.30
C PHE A 527 32.78 -13.10 15.98
N TYR A 528 33.51 -13.91 15.21
CA TYR A 528 33.10 -14.47 13.92
C TYR A 528 32.58 -13.38 12.97
N SER A 529 33.33 -12.29 12.85
CA SER A 529 32.95 -11.14 12.03
C SER A 529 33.50 -11.28 10.61
N PHE A 530 32.59 -11.46 9.65
CA PHE A 530 32.91 -11.63 8.23
C PHE A 530 32.05 -10.69 7.38
N PRO A 531 32.46 -10.32 6.16
CA PRO A 531 31.62 -9.52 5.26
C PRO A 531 30.22 -10.12 5.07
N VAL A 532 30.14 -11.43 4.88
CA VAL A 532 28.89 -12.20 4.95
C VAL A 532 29.09 -13.37 5.88
N ARG A 533 28.30 -13.42 6.95
CA ARG A 533 28.23 -14.58 7.83
C ARG A 533 26.89 -15.28 7.62
N SER A 534 26.93 -16.57 7.37
CA SER A 534 25.80 -17.47 7.52
C SER A 534 26.02 -18.42 8.70
N ASP A 535 24.93 -18.69 9.40
CA ASP A 535 24.85 -19.53 10.59
C ASP A 535 23.56 -20.36 10.46
N GLY A 536 23.71 -21.63 10.13
CA GLY A 536 22.61 -22.55 9.88
C GLY A 536 22.26 -23.38 11.10
N ASP A 537 20.99 -23.74 11.24
CA ASP A 537 20.52 -24.54 12.37
C ASP A 537 19.47 -25.56 11.91
N LYS A 538 19.18 -26.49 12.82
CA LYS A 538 18.08 -27.43 12.71
C LYS A 538 16.90 -26.91 13.53
N ASN A 539 15.75 -26.78 12.88
CA ASN A 539 14.54 -26.35 13.53
C ASN A 539 14.02 -27.44 14.47
N ASN A 540 13.36 -27.00 15.53
CA ASN A 540 12.56 -27.87 16.38
C ASN A 540 11.30 -28.32 15.63
N GLY A 541 10.42 -29.09 16.28
CA GLY A 541 9.19 -29.57 15.68
C GLY A 541 9.30 -30.95 15.03
N ALA A 542 8.17 -31.49 14.58
CA ALA A 542 8.10 -32.88 14.10
C ALA A 542 8.82 -33.12 12.77
N ALA A 543 8.87 -32.09 11.90
CA ALA A 543 9.62 -32.13 10.65
C ALA A 543 11.12 -31.88 10.88
N ALA A 544 11.44 -31.07 11.89
CA ALA A 544 12.78 -30.72 12.32
C ALA A 544 13.69 -30.31 11.16
N THR A 545 13.20 -29.35 10.35
CA THR A 545 13.82 -28.97 9.08
C THR A 545 15.22 -28.43 9.29
N LYS A 546 16.15 -28.85 8.43
CA LYS A 546 17.55 -28.40 8.48
C LYS A 546 17.74 -27.28 7.47
N ILE A 547 18.11 -26.10 7.95
CA ILE A 547 18.30 -24.93 7.11
C ILE A 547 19.75 -24.47 7.28
N TYR A 548 20.60 -24.93 6.36
CA TYR A 548 21.99 -24.51 6.28
C TYR A 548 22.19 -23.58 5.09
N THR A 549 23.43 -23.16 4.80
CA THR A 549 23.66 -22.07 3.85
C THR A 549 23.20 -22.43 2.43
N ASN A 550 23.17 -23.71 2.07
CA ASN A 550 22.63 -24.20 0.80
C ASN A 550 21.12 -24.00 0.64
N GLU A 551 20.37 -23.93 1.74
CA GLU A 551 18.92 -23.77 1.77
C GLU A 551 18.51 -22.29 1.89
N MET A 552 19.40 -21.45 2.44
CA MET A 552 19.14 -20.03 2.65
C MET A 552 18.96 -19.25 1.36
N PHE A 553 19.75 -19.55 0.33
CA PHE A 553 19.82 -18.73 -0.88
C PHE A 553 18.99 -19.29 -2.03
N LYS A 554 18.22 -18.40 -2.64
CA LYS A 554 17.79 -18.55 -4.03
C LYS A 554 18.91 -18.12 -4.99
N GLY A 555 19.61 -17.03 -4.67
CA GLY A 555 20.75 -16.59 -5.46
C GLY A 555 21.47 -15.38 -4.87
N PHE A 556 22.74 -15.24 -5.21
CA PHE A 556 23.54 -14.08 -4.88
C PHE A 556 24.61 -13.83 -5.94
N ASP A 557 24.74 -12.58 -6.38
CA ASP A 557 25.72 -12.19 -7.39
C ASP A 557 25.85 -10.66 -7.54
N TYR A 558 26.80 -10.19 -8.35
CA TYR A 558 27.05 -8.76 -8.62
C TYR A 558 27.33 -7.92 -7.37
N ASN A 559 27.67 -8.53 -6.24
CA ASN A 559 28.05 -7.81 -5.03
C ASN A 559 29.51 -7.35 -5.12
N VAL A 560 29.86 -6.34 -4.34
CA VAL A 560 31.24 -5.87 -4.17
C VAL A 560 31.67 -6.13 -2.73
N TYR A 561 32.82 -6.76 -2.60
CA TYR A 561 33.50 -7.03 -1.35
C TYR A 561 34.84 -6.30 -1.39
N TYR A 562 34.91 -5.12 -0.78
CA TYR A 562 36.13 -4.33 -0.70
C TYR A 562 36.72 -4.46 0.71
N ARG A 563 37.81 -5.21 0.84
CA ARG A 563 38.44 -5.55 2.14
C ARG A 563 39.79 -4.87 2.28
N SER A 564 40.30 -4.79 3.51
CA SER A 564 41.61 -4.17 3.78
C SER A 564 42.79 -4.99 3.22
N SER A 565 42.85 -6.27 3.57
CA SER A 565 43.84 -7.24 3.06
C SER A 565 43.45 -8.66 3.45
N LEU A 566 44.00 -9.69 2.79
CA LEU A 566 43.81 -11.09 3.21
C LEU A 566 44.48 -11.42 4.55
N ALA A 567 45.49 -10.65 4.97
CA ALA A 567 46.13 -10.84 6.27
C ALA A 567 45.21 -10.41 7.42
N ASN A 568 44.43 -9.36 7.20
CA ASN A 568 43.46 -8.87 8.17
C ASN A 568 42.14 -9.62 8.06
N GLU A 569 41.63 -9.78 6.85
CA GLU A 569 40.30 -10.31 6.58
C GLU A 569 40.43 -11.53 5.65
N PRO A 570 40.90 -12.69 6.16
CA PRO A 570 41.19 -13.85 5.31
C PRO A 570 39.92 -14.44 4.69
N THR A 571 38.78 -14.32 5.36
CA THR A 571 37.50 -14.93 4.99
C THR A 571 36.52 -13.85 4.53
N VAL A 572 35.88 -14.06 3.37
CA VAL A 572 34.83 -13.18 2.83
C VAL A 572 33.43 -13.69 3.15
N PHE A 573 33.24 -15.00 3.13
CA PHE A 573 31.93 -15.64 3.30
C PHE A 573 32.09 -16.97 4.02
N THR A 574 31.33 -17.19 5.09
CA THR A 574 31.17 -18.50 5.73
C THR A 574 30.11 -19.34 5.05
N TRP A 575 30.20 -20.67 5.18
CA TRP A 575 29.21 -21.59 4.64
C TRP A 575 29.04 -22.78 5.57
N ASP A 576 27.81 -22.97 6.04
CA ASP A 576 27.43 -24.07 6.92
C ASP A 576 26.80 -25.21 6.12
N LEU A 577 27.07 -26.43 6.59
CA LEU A 577 26.62 -27.70 6.03
C LEU A 577 25.93 -28.55 7.11
N ASP A 578 25.17 -29.55 6.67
CA ASP A 578 24.57 -30.54 7.56
C ASP A 578 25.65 -31.46 8.16
N GLY A 579 25.98 -31.29 9.45
CA GLY A 579 27.05 -32.10 10.06
C GLY A 579 27.65 -31.62 11.38
N GLY A 580 27.40 -30.38 11.83
CA GLY A 580 27.51 -30.03 13.25
C GLY A 580 28.64 -29.07 13.68
N ASN A 581 29.25 -28.27 12.79
CA ASN A 581 30.03 -27.11 13.21
C ASN A 581 29.38 -25.82 12.72
N THR A 582 29.36 -24.78 13.56
CA THR A 582 29.14 -23.41 13.08
C THR A 582 30.36 -23.03 12.24
N ILE A 583 30.17 -22.71 10.95
CA ILE A 583 31.21 -22.33 9.98
C ILE A 583 32.03 -23.53 9.45
N ASP A 584 31.40 -24.41 8.67
CA ASP A 584 32.06 -25.57 8.05
C ASP A 584 33.08 -25.18 6.96
N ILE A 585 32.76 -24.15 6.18
CA ILE A 585 33.65 -23.62 5.14
C ILE A 585 33.85 -22.12 5.37
N GLN A 586 35.10 -21.69 5.22
CA GLN A 586 35.47 -20.28 5.18
C GLN A 586 36.06 -19.99 3.81
N PHE A 587 35.29 -19.33 2.95
CA PHE A 587 35.76 -18.94 1.63
C PHE A 587 36.67 -17.72 1.75
N ALA A 588 37.89 -17.85 1.25
CA ALA A 588 38.83 -16.74 1.20
C ALA A 588 38.52 -15.76 0.06
N ARG A 589 38.00 -16.29 -1.06
CA ARG A 589 37.61 -15.53 -2.24
C ARG A 589 36.20 -15.89 -2.68
N ILE A 590 35.46 -14.92 -3.21
CA ILE A 590 34.11 -15.16 -3.75
C ILE A 590 34.14 -16.11 -4.96
N ALA A 591 35.17 -16.02 -5.79
CA ALA A 591 35.34 -16.86 -6.97
C ALA A 591 35.45 -18.37 -6.65
N ASP A 592 35.82 -18.72 -5.41
CA ASP A 592 35.98 -20.11 -4.98
C ASP A 592 34.62 -20.78 -4.75
N ILE A 593 33.59 -20.01 -4.39
CA ILE A 593 32.28 -20.54 -3.97
C ILE A 593 31.61 -21.32 -5.10
N LYS A 594 31.63 -20.80 -6.33
CA LYS A 594 30.98 -21.47 -7.47
C LYS A 594 31.62 -22.80 -7.86
N ASN A 595 32.90 -22.98 -7.52
CA ASN A 595 33.72 -24.14 -7.88
C ASN A 595 33.71 -25.23 -6.79
N ASP A 596 33.26 -24.92 -5.58
CA ASP A 596 33.16 -25.90 -4.51
C ASP A 596 31.95 -26.83 -4.75
N THR A 597 32.20 -28.14 -4.81
CA THR A 597 31.17 -29.15 -5.12
C THR A 597 30.13 -29.31 -4.01
N ARG A 598 30.40 -28.79 -2.81
CA ARG A 598 29.47 -28.81 -1.67
C ARG A 598 28.47 -27.65 -1.71
N VAL A 599 28.74 -26.62 -2.51
CA VAL A 599 27.82 -25.50 -2.74
C VAL A 599 26.78 -25.92 -3.77
N ARG A 600 25.50 -25.81 -3.38
CA ARG A 600 24.38 -26.27 -4.20
C ARG A 600 24.33 -25.53 -5.54
N SER A 601 24.32 -26.29 -6.64
CA SER A 601 24.37 -25.74 -8.00
C SER A 601 23.12 -24.98 -8.44
N SER A 602 21.99 -25.17 -7.76
CA SER A 602 20.75 -24.45 -8.03
C SER A 602 20.73 -23.02 -7.49
N ILE A 603 21.71 -22.61 -6.69
CA ILE A 603 21.84 -21.21 -6.25
C ILE A 603 22.29 -20.38 -7.46
N GLU A 604 21.50 -19.36 -7.80
CA GLU A 604 21.77 -18.52 -8.97
C GLU A 604 22.99 -17.62 -8.75
N GLY A 605 23.89 -17.57 -9.75
CA GLY A 605 25.07 -16.70 -9.80
C GLY A 605 26.25 -17.19 -8.97
N ARG A 606 26.05 -17.52 -7.69
CA ARG A 606 27.11 -17.97 -6.75
C ARG A 606 28.34 -17.03 -6.75
N GLY A 607 28.08 -15.73 -6.87
CA GLY A 607 29.12 -14.69 -6.88
C GLY A 607 29.94 -14.57 -8.16
N GLU A 608 29.54 -15.20 -9.27
CA GLU A 608 30.29 -15.22 -10.53
C GLU A 608 30.69 -13.84 -11.09
N HIS A 609 29.81 -12.85 -10.97
CA HIS A 609 30.04 -11.48 -11.43
C HIS A 609 30.41 -10.52 -10.29
N SER A 610 30.63 -11.02 -9.09
CA SER A 610 30.95 -10.20 -7.93
C SER A 610 32.41 -9.73 -7.94
N PHE A 611 32.67 -8.58 -7.33
CA PHE A 611 34.03 -8.04 -7.19
C PHE A 611 34.55 -8.35 -5.79
N ASP A 612 35.78 -8.86 -5.70
CA ASP A 612 36.47 -9.17 -4.45
C ASP A 612 37.87 -8.55 -4.48
N GLU A 613 37.93 -7.31 -4.03
CA GLU A 613 39.08 -6.42 -4.13
C GLU A 613 39.64 -6.07 -2.75
N LEU A 614 40.93 -5.75 -2.72
CA LEU A 614 41.66 -5.40 -1.51
C LEU A 614 42.23 -3.98 -1.65
N GLY A 615 42.18 -3.19 -0.58
CA GLY A 615 42.82 -1.88 -0.56
C GLY A 615 42.50 -1.04 0.67
N SER A 616 43.02 0.19 0.70
CA SER A 616 42.79 1.12 1.80
C SER A 616 41.60 2.05 1.52
N ARG A 617 40.99 2.58 2.58
CA ARG A 617 39.83 3.49 2.49
C ARG A 617 40.13 4.74 1.68
N GLU A 618 41.36 5.26 1.78
CA GLU A 618 41.83 6.43 1.04
C GLU A 618 41.88 6.17 -0.47
N ASN A 619 42.15 4.92 -0.86
CA ASN A 619 42.30 4.49 -2.24
C ASN A 619 41.07 3.72 -2.74
N ASN A 620 39.91 3.85 -2.07
CA ASN A 620 38.69 3.15 -2.44
C ASN A 620 38.33 3.47 -3.92
N PRO A 621 38.22 2.46 -4.82
CA PRO A 621 37.97 2.68 -6.24
C PRO A 621 36.50 2.97 -6.55
N TYR A 622 35.61 2.83 -5.57
CA TYR A 622 34.18 2.97 -5.76
C TYR A 622 33.69 4.38 -5.49
N PHE A 623 33.91 4.90 -4.28
CA PHE A 623 33.29 6.12 -3.80
C PHE A 623 34.13 7.38 -4.09
N ILE A 624 33.49 8.54 -4.17
CA ILE A 624 34.17 9.84 -4.18
C ILE A 624 35.05 9.97 -2.93
N LYS A 625 34.51 9.59 -1.77
CA LYS A 625 35.25 9.59 -0.50
C LYS A 625 34.68 8.57 0.47
N GLU A 626 35.51 7.67 0.97
CA GLU A 626 35.19 6.89 2.16
C GLU A 626 35.95 7.48 3.36
N ALA A 627 35.29 7.62 4.51
CA ALA A 627 35.97 8.12 5.71
C ALA A 627 37.07 7.15 6.17
N VAL A 628 38.17 7.69 6.69
CA VAL A 628 39.35 6.91 7.05
C VAL A 628 39.13 6.13 8.35
N HIS A 629 38.62 6.78 9.40
CA HIS A 629 38.40 6.14 10.69
C HIS A 629 36.95 5.68 10.86
N ASN A 630 36.73 4.67 11.70
CA ASN A 630 35.38 4.13 11.94
C ASN A 630 34.43 5.17 12.55
N ALA A 631 34.94 5.93 13.53
CA ALA A 631 34.21 6.99 14.22
C ALA A 631 34.08 8.31 13.41
N ASP A 632 34.59 8.36 12.17
CA ASP A 632 34.37 9.49 11.26
C ASP A 632 32.98 9.42 10.61
N TYR A 633 31.96 9.44 11.46
CA TYR A 633 30.56 9.42 11.08
C TYR A 633 30.20 10.64 10.23
N LYS A 634 29.41 10.43 9.18
CA LYS A 634 28.95 11.47 8.25
C LYS A 634 30.14 12.29 7.71
N LYS A 635 31.22 11.59 7.31
CA LYS A 635 32.39 12.18 6.62
C LYS A 635 32.73 11.47 5.31
N SER A 636 31.81 10.65 4.80
CA SER A 636 31.93 9.93 3.52
C SER A 636 31.04 10.56 2.45
N ASN A 637 31.43 10.45 1.19
CA ASN A 637 30.59 10.67 0.03
C ASN A 637 30.54 9.36 -0.76
N TYR A 638 29.42 8.64 -0.59
CA TYR A 638 29.12 7.33 -1.16
C TYR A 638 28.66 7.39 -2.62
N THR A 639 28.60 8.58 -3.22
CA THR A 639 28.46 8.70 -4.68
C THR A 639 29.60 7.97 -5.35
N LEU A 640 29.30 7.19 -6.39
CA LEU A 640 30.35 6.52 -7.17
C LEU A 640 31.20 7.56 -7.90
N LYS A 641 32.52 7.46 -7.77
CA LYS A 641 33.44 8.37 -8.48
C LYS A 641 33.49 8.05 -9.97
N ALA A 642 33.87 9.04 -10.77
CA ALA A 642 34.07 8.84 -12.21
C ALA A 642 35.06 7.69 -12.48
N GLY A 643 34.70 6.80 -13.41
CA GLY A 643 35.50 5.61 -13.72
C GLY A 643 35.39 4.47 -12.70
N SER A 644 34.52 4.59 -11.69
CA SER A 644 34.27 3.48 -10.76
C SER A 644 33.80 2.22 -11.50
N PRO A 645 34.36 1.04 -11.20
CA PRO A 645 33.92 -0.22 -11.82
C PRO A 645 32.50 -0.63 -11.39
N ALA A 646 31.92 0.00 -10.37
CA ALA A 646 30.54 -0.23 -9.94
C ALA A 646 29.49 0.47 -10.83
N ILE A 647 29.90 1.37 -11.74
CA ILE A 647 28.96 2.10 -12.61
C ILE A 647 28.42 1.18 -13.70
N ASN A 648 27.09 1.11 -13.84
CA ASN A 648 26.35 0.32 -14.83
C ASN A 648 26.78 -1.17 -14.94
N SER A 649 27.33 -1.74 -13.86
CA SER A 649 27.89 -3.09 -13.85
C SER A 649 27.12 -4.07 -12.96
N GLY A 650 25.98 -3.65 -12.41
CA GLY A 650 25.08 -4.47 -11.60
C GLY A 650 24.02 -5.20 -12.42
N LYS A 651 23.44 -6.24 -11.81
CA LYS A 651 22.29 -7.00 -12.33
C LYS A 651 21.09 -6.06 -12.53
N PRO A 652 20.36 -6.16 -13.65
CA PRO A 652 19.11 -5.44 -13.82
C PRO A 652 18.12 -5.70 -12.69
N LEU A 653 17.44 -4.63 -12.24
CA LEU A 653 16.49 -4.75 -11.13
C LEU A 653 15.17 -5.40 -11.57
N PRO A 654 14.62 -6.30 -10.75
CA PRO A 654 13.21 -6.67 -10.80
C PRO A 654 12.31 -5.43 -10.63
N SER A 655 11.09 -5.49 -11.21
CA SER A 655 10.15 -4.35 -11.19
C SER A 655 9.73 -3.93 -9.79
N ASP A 656 9.51 -4.88 -8.90
CA ASP A 656 9.13 -4.64 -7.50
C ASP A 656 10.27 -3.99 -6.70
N VAL A 657 11.52 -4.40 -6.92
CA VAL A 657 12.70 -3.79 -6.29
C VAL A 657 12.89 -2.35 -6.80
N ALA A 658 12.82 -2.12 -8.10
CA ALA A 658 12.95 -0.78 -8.68
C ALA A 658 11.87 0.18 -8.14
N LEU A 659 10.62 -0.26 -8.11
CA LEU A 659 9.49 0.53 -7.58
C LEU A 659 9.56 0.71 -6.05
N ALA A 660 10.14 -0.23 -5.32
CA ALA A 660 10.34 -0.07 -3.88
C ALA A 660 11.32 1.08 -3.59
N ILE A 661 12.45 1.11 -4.32
CA ILE A 661 13.49 2.15 -4.22
C ILE A 661 12.95 3.51 -4.69
N ASP A 662 12.38 3.56 -5.89
CA ASP A 662 11.81 4.76 -6.49
C ASP A 662 10.38 4.49 -6.99
N PRO A 663 9.36 4.79 -6.15
CA PRO A 663 7.96 4.60 -6.52
C PRO A 663 7.51 5.44 -7.74
N SER A 664 8.27 6.48 -8.11
CA SER A 664 7.97 7.28 -9.30
C SER A 664 8.47 6.65 -10.61
N GLY A 665 9.44 5.73 -10.53
CA GLY A 665 10.13 5.13 -11.68
C GLY A 665 10.96 6.12 -12.50
N THR A 666 11.25 7.31 -11.96
CA THR A 666 11.93 8.40 -12.69
C THR A 666 13.43 8.18 -12.74
N THR A 667 14.03 7.86 -11.59
CA THR A 667 15.48 7.74 -11.38
C THR A 667 15.93 6.28 -11.42
N VAL A 668 15.12 5.35 -10.92
CA VAL A 668 15.44 3.92 -10.91
C VAL A 668 14.47 3.16 -11.81
N LYS A 669 15.01 2.44 -12.80
CA LYS A 669 14.23 1.68 -13.79
C LYS A 669 14.50 0.19 -13.66
N ALA A 670 13.44 -0.60 -13.85
CA ALA A 670 13.54 -2.05 -13.92
C ALA A 670 14.13 -2.52 -15.25
N GLY A 671 14.70 -3.73 -15.28
CA GLY A 671 15.12 -4.40 -16.52
C GLY A 671 16.34 -3.81 -17.23
N VAL A 672 16.96 -2.75 -16.70
CA VAL A 672 18.22 -2.19 -17.19
C VAL A 672 19.33 -2.40 -16.16
N ALA A 673 20.57 -2.54 -16.63
CA ALA A 673 21.73 -2.60 -15.74
C ALA A 673 21.79 -1.33 -14.87
N VAL A 674 22.14 -1.52 -13.60
CA VAL A 674 22.22 -0.45 -12.60
C VAL A 674 23.63 -0.34 -12.04
N ASN A 675 23.90 0.75 -11.33
CA ASN A 675 25.08 0.83 -10.48
C ASN A 675 25.01 -0.23 -9.37
N ARG A 676 26.17 -0.68 -8.88
CA ARG A 676 26.24 -1.43 -7.61
C ARG A 676 26.25 -0.45 -6.44
N GLY A 677 25.78 -0.89 -5.29
CA GLY A 677 25.57 -0.08 -4.09
C GLY A 677 24.27 0.71 -4.15
N ALA A 678 24.09 1.61 -3.17
CA ALA A 678 22.93 2.49 -3.09
C ALA A 678 22.72 3.26 -4.40
N LEU A 679 21.45 3.42 -4.79
CA LEU A 679 21.06 4.12 -6.01
C LEU A 679 20.50 5.51 -5.70
N VAL A 680 19.68 5.59 -4.66
CA VAL A 680 19.07 6.82 -4.14
C VAL A 680 19.17 6.78 -2.63
N ASN A 681 19.71 7.85 -2.03
CA ASN A 681 19.77 8.01 -0.59
C ASN A 681 19.92 9.51 -0.25
N THR A 682 19.22 9.97 0.79
CA THR A 682 19.24 11.39 1.23
C THR A 682 20.62 11.88 1.67
N LEU A 683 21.52 10.96 2.04
CA LEU A 683 22.88 11.28 2.49
C LEU A 683 23.93 10.52 1.69
N MET A 684 23.75 10.44 0.36
CA MET A 684 24.79 9.97 -0.56
C MET A 684 26.10 10.74 -0.36
N ASP A 685 26.04 12.07 -0.29
CA ASP A 685 27.13 12.91 0.22
C ASP A 685 26.85 13.28 1.67
N ALA A 686 27.55 12.64 2.60
CA ALA A 686 27.43 12.93 4.02
C ALA A 686 28.51 13.92 4.50
N THR A 687 29.45 14.38 3.66
CA THR A 687 30.65 15.14 4.08
C THR A 687 30.38 16.56 4.57
N GLY A 688 29.15 17.06 4.47
CA GLY A 688 28.80 18.40 4.91
C GLY A 688 29.28 19.47 3.94
N THR A 689 28.68 19.52 2.76
CA THR A 689 28.13 20.81 2.35
C THR A 689 26.69 20.81 2.83
N THR A 690 26.26 21.87 3.51
CA THR A 690 24.85 22.23 3.54
C THR A 690 24.34 22.04 2.10
N PRO A 691 23.20 21.35 1.85
CA PRO A 691 22.60 21.43 0.53
C PRO A 691 22.58 22.92 0.18
N VAL A 692 23.28 23.32 -0.89
CA VAL A 692 23.04 24.63 -1.46
C VAL A 692 21.54 24.63 -1.68
N ALA A 693 20.83 25.54 -1.02
CA ALA A 693 19.39 25.63 -1.19
C ALA A 693 19.15 25.61 -2.71
N PRO A 694 18.39 24.64 -3.23
CA PRO A 694 18.32 24.44 -4.67
C PRO A 694 17.87 25.74 -5.32
N ASP A 695 18.44 26.07 -6.47
CA ASP A 695 18.01 27.25 -7.22
C ASP A 695 16.53 27.07 -7.60
N LYS A 696 15.67 27.84 -6.94
CA LYS A 696 14.23 27.81 -7.10
C LYS A 696 13.71 28.79 -8.15
N ALA A 697 14.58 29.50 -8.87
CA ALA A 697 14.17 30.52 -9.84
C ALA A 697 13.21 29.94 -10.90
N ALA A 698 13.50 28.74 -11.42
CA ALA A 698 12.62 28.08 -12.39
C ALA A 698 11.25 27.67 -11.80
N LEU A 699 11.25 27.18 -10.55
CA LEU A 699 10.02 26.83 -9.84
C LEU A 699 9.18 28.07 -9.52
N GLN A 700 9.82 29.16 -9.11
CA GLN A 700 9.18 30.45 -8.83
C GLN A 700 8.58 31.06 -10.10
N ALA A 701 9.28 30.96 -11.24
CA ALA A 701 8.77 31.35 -12.54
C ALA A 701 7.55 30.50 -12.93
N ALA A 702 7.60 29.18 -12.74
CA ALA A 702 6.47 28.28 -13.03
C ALA A 702 5.26 28.57 -12.13
N ILE A 703 5.47 28.82 -10.82
CA ILE A 703 4.41 29.22 -9.88
C ILE A 703 3.78 30.54 -10.34
N THR A 704 4.59 31.54 -10.68
CA THR A 704 4.11 32.85 -11.15
C THR A 704 3.33 32.70 -12.45
N ALA A 705 3.82 31.92 -13.41
CA ALA A 705 3.13 31.63 -14.66
C ALA A 705 1.78 30.96 -14.42
N ALA A 706 1.73 29.92 -13.60
CA ALA A 706 0.50 29.23 -13.24
C ALA A 706 -0.50 30.14 -12.50
N GLN A 707 -0.03 31.03 -11.63
CA GLN A 707 -0.87 32.01 -10.93
C GLN A 707 -1.46 33.08 -11.86
N ASN A 708 -0.75 33.42 -12.94
CA ASN A 708 -1.20 34.36 -13.97
C ASN A 708 -2.15 33.74 -14.99
N GLU A 709 -2.35 32.42 -14.97
CA GLU A 709 -3.34 31.77 -15.84
C GLU A 709 -4.78 32.19 -15.49
N PRO A 710 -5.70 32.18 -16.47
CA PRO A 710 -7.11 32.40 -16.24
C PRO A 710 -7.69 31.48 -15.15
N LEU A 711 -8.70 31.95 -14.43
CA LEU A 711 -9.28 31.23 -13.28
C LEU A 711 -9.70 29.80 -13.59
N TYR A 712 -10.19 29.53 -14.81
CA TYR A 712 -10.62 28.19 -15.20
C TYR A 712 -9.46 27.20 -15.42
N ILE A 713 -8.27 27.68 -15.80
CA ILE A 713 -7.04 26.87 -15.85
C ILE A 713 -6.54 26.61 -14.43
N ARG A 714 -6.54 27.63 -13.57
CA ARG A 714 -6.12 27.50 -12.16
C ARG A 714 -7.01 26.60 -11.33
N ARG A 715 -8.30 26.51 -11.68
CA ARG A 715 -9.29 25.64 -11.03
C ARG A 715 -9.28 24.21 -11.56
N ASP A 716 -8.54 23.91 -12.63
CA ASP A 716 -8.34 22.51 -13.00
C ASP A 716 -7.67 21.78 -11.84
N GLU A 717 -8.24 20.63 -11.48
CA GLU A 717 -7.90 19.92 -10.25
C GLU A 717 -6.42 19.49 -10.21
N ALA A 718 -5.85 19.15 -11.37
CA ALA A 718 -4.43 18.80 -11.49
C ALA A 718 -3.54 20.02 -11.32
N VAL A 719 -3.92 21.17 -11.90
CA VAL A 719 -3.20 22.44 -11.76
C VAL A 719 -3.24 22.94 -10.32
N ALA A 720 -4.40 22.93 -9.68
CA ALA A 720 -4.56 23.38 -8.30
C ALA A 720 -3.70 22.56 -7.34
N ARG A 721 -3.70 21.22 -7.48
CA ARG A 721 -2.85 20.32 -6.69
C ARG A 721 -1.36 20.53 -6.95
N ALA A 722 -0.95 20.63 -8.22
CA ALA A 722 0.44 20.84 -8.58
C ALA A 722 0.95 22.21 -8.11
N LEU A 723 0.10 23.24 -8.14
CA LEU A 723 0.44 24.60 -7.69
C LEU A 723 0.65 24.66 -6.18
N VAL A 724 -0.23 24.03 -5.39
CA VAL A 724 -0.05 23.91 -3.93
C VAL A 724 1.24 23.16 -3.63
N LYS A 725 1.50 22.04 -4.32
CA LYS A 725 2.72 21.27 -4.12
C LYS A 725 3.98 22.06 -4.49
N ALA A 726 3.96 22.81 -5.59
CA ALA A 726 5.04 23.68 -5.99
C ALA A 726 5.30 24.79 -4.96
N GLN A 727 4.26 25.39 -4.39
CA GLN A 727 4.37 26.40 -3.33
C GLN A 727 4.95 25.83 -2.03
N GLU A 728 4.58 24.60 -1.65
CA GLU A 728 5.17 23.87 -0.52
C GLU A 728 6.67 23.64 -0.74
N ILE A 729 7.07 23.13 -1.91
CA ILE A 729 8.49 22.89 -2.24
C ILE A 729 9.27 24.21 -2.31
N ASN A 730 8.67 25.27 -2.87
CA ASN A 730 9.30 26.59 -2.93
C ASN A 730 9.56 27.16 -1.52
N SER A 731 8.67 26.89 -0.56
CA SER A 731 8.78 27.37 0.83
C SER A 731 9.66 26.46 1.72
N SER A 732 9.97 25.23 1.29
CA SER A 732 10.73 24.26 2.07
C SER A 732 12.23 24.54 2.06
N GLN A 733 12.86 24.63 3.23
CA GLN A 733 14.32 24.73 3.37
C GLN A 733 15.04 23.39 3.18
N SER A 734 14.31 22.27 3.22
CA SER A 734 14.84 20.91 3.03
C SER A 734 14.60 20.33 1.63
N ALA A 735 14.00 21.11 0.71
CA ALA A 735 13.80 20.68 -0.66
C ALA A 735 15.13 20.41 -1.37
N THR A 736 15.20 19.32 -2.11
CA THR A 736 16.35 18.97 -2.97
C THR A 736 16.21 19.60 -4.36
N GLU A 737 17.29 19.66 -5.15
CA GLU A 737 17.23 20.08 -6.56
C GLU A 737 16.24 19.22 -7.37
N GLN A 738 16.16 17.93 -7.05
CA GLN A 738 15.22 17.01 -7.68
C GLN A 738 13.78 17.34 -7.33
N ASP A 739 13.49 17.70 -6.07
CA ASP A 739 12.15 18.16 -5.66
C ASP A 739 11.74 19.42 -6.43
N VAL A 740 12.68 20.37 -6.59
CA VAL A 740 12.45 21.61 -7.34
C VAL A 740 12.21 21.31 -8.82
N ALA A 741 13.03 20.47 -9.45
CA ALA A 741 12.88 20.09 -10.86
C ALA A 741 11.57 19.33 -11.12
N LEU A 742 11.22 18.39 -10.24
CA LEU A 742 10.00 17.60 -10.35
C LEU A 742 8.75 18.47 -10.13
N ALA A 743 8.75 19.33 -9.12
CA ALA A 743 7.65 20.26 -8.86
C ALA A 743 7.47 21.24 -10.04
N THR A 744 8.57 21.75 -10.60
CA THR A 744 8.55 22.64 -11.78
C THR A 744 7.94 21.93 -12.98
N THR A 745 8.41 20.72 -13.29
CA THR A 745 7.94 19.93 -14.44
C THR A 745 6.48 19.53 -14.27
N THR A 746 6.10 19.07 -13.08
CA THR A 746 4.73 18.67 -12.77
C THR A 746 3.75 19.82 -12.93
N LEU A 747 4.09 21.01 -12.41
CA LEU A 747 3.26 22.20 -12.54
C LEU A 747 3.11 22.63 -14.00
N ASN A 748 4.21 22.69 -14.75
CA ASN A 748 4.19 23.07 -16.17
C ASN A 748 3.38 22.08 -17.02
N ASN A 749 3.50 20.78 -16.75
CA ASN A 749 2.74 19.75 -17.46
C ASN A 749 1.24 19.83 -17.13
N ALA A 750 0.89 20.04 -15.85
CA ALA A 750 -0.50 20.21 -15.44
C ALA A 750 -1.15 21.43 -16.12
N VAL A 751 -0.45 22.58 -16.14
CA VAL A 751 -0.92 23.79 -16.83
C VAL A 751 -1.08 23.55 -18.32
N SER A 752 -0.10 22.89 -18.96
CA SER A 752 -0.15 22.58 -20.40
C SER A 752 -1.31 21.64 -20.74
N ALA A 753 -1.55 20.62 -19.92
CA ALA A 753 -2.67 19.69 -20.09
C ALA A 753 -4.02 20.39 -19.92
N ALA A 754 -4.17 21.27 -18.91
CA ALA A 754 -5.39 22.05 -18.70
C ALA A 754 -5.67 23.00 -19.87
N LYS A 755 -4.64 23.66 -20.41
CA LYS A 755 -4.76 24.49 -21.63
C LYS A 755 -5.18 23.67 -22.85
N LYS A 756 -4.59 22.50 -23.03
CA LYS A 756 -4.96 21.59 -24.12
C LYS A 756 -6.41 21.13 -23.99
N LYS A 757 -6.85 20.75 -22.80
CA LYS A 757 -8.24 20.37 -22.52
C LYS A 757 -9.22 21.48 -22.88
N GLU A 758 -8.91 22.73 -22.56
CA GLU A 758 -9.72 23.88 -22.96
C GLU A 758 -9.71 24.07 -24.49
N SER A 759 -8.54 23.97 -25.14
CA SER A 759 -8.43 24.09 -26.60
C SER A 759 -9.22 22.99 -27.34
N ASP A 760 -9.19 21.76 -26.83
CA ASP A 760 -9.94 20.63 -27.39
C ASP A 760 -11.45 20.83 -27.21
N ALA A 761 -11.89 21.37 -26.07
CA ALA A 761 -13.28 21.75 -25.85
C ALA A 761 -13.74 22.85 -26.81
N GLN A 762 -12.90 23.88 -27.04
CA GLN A 762 -13.18 24.94 -28.01
C GLN A 762 -13.27 24.41 -29.44
N ALA A 763 -12.38 23.50 -29.85
CA ALA A 763 -12.42 22.90 -31.19
C ALA A 763 -13.66 22.02 -31.40
N ALA A 764 -14.05 21.26 -30.38
CA ALA A 764 -15.27 20.46 -30.41
C ALA A 764 -16.53 21.34 -30.48
N ALA A 765 -16.57 22.41 -29.68
CA ALA A 765 -17.66 23.39 -29.71
C ALA A 765 -17.75 24.10 -31.07
N GLU A 766 -16.63 24.56 -31.62
CA GLU A 766 -16.56 25.18 -32.95
C GLU A 766 -17.13 24.25 -34.03
N THR A 767 -16.71 22.98 -34.04
CA THR A 767 -17.20 21.99 -35.00
C THR A 767 -18.72 21.78 -34.88
N ALA A 768 -19.22 21.72 -33.65
CA ALA A 768 -20.65 21.50 -33.39
C ALA A 768 -21.50 22.74 -33.72
N VAL A 769 -21.01 23.94 -33.43
CA VAL A 769 -21.68 25.19 -33.79
C VAL A 769 -21.73 25.35 -35.31
N ALA A 770 -20.62 25.09 -36.02
CA ALA A 770 -20.60 25.09 -37.49
C ALA A 770 -21.60 24.09 -38.09
N LYS A 771 -21.74 22.91 -37.47
CA LYS A 771 -22.76 21.94 -37.86
C LYS A 771 -24.19 22.45 -37.59
N ALA A 772 -24.44 23.10 -36.47
CA ALA A 772 -25.74 23.69 -36.17
C ALA A 772 -26.10 24.83 -37.13
N GLU A 773 -25.14 25.69 -37.48
CA GLU A 773 -25.27 26.76 -38.47
C GLU A 773 -25.63 26.20 -39.87
N HIS A 774 -25.03 25.06 -40.23
CA HIS A 774 -25.31 24.35 -41.47
C HIS A 774 -26.70 23.68 -41.46
N ASP A 775 -27.01 22.89 -40.43
CA ASP A 775 -28.20 22.04 -40.40
C ASP A 775 -29.48 22.82 -40.09
N LYS A 776 -29.37 23.93 -39.34
CA LYS A 776 -30.47 24.82 -38.93
C LYS A 776 -31.66 24.07 -38.30
N THR A 777 -31.37 23.03 -37.53
CA THR A 777 -32.36 22.26 -36.76
C THR A 777 -32.23 22.53 -35.27
N GLN A 778 -33.34 22.39 -34.54
CA GLN A 778 -33.32 22.46 -33.08
C GLN A 778 -32.39 21.40 -32.46
N THR A 779 -32.38 20.18 -33.01
CA THR A 779 -31.52 19.09 -32.53
C THR A 779 -30.03 19.41 -32.63
N ALA A 780 -29.59 20.00 -33.76
CA ALA A 780 -28.19 20.38 -33.93
C ALA A 780 -27.79 21.54 -33.00
N ILE A 781 -28.70 22.50 -32.80
CA ILE A 781 -28.51 23.59 -31.83
C ILE A 781 -28.35 23.03 -30.41
N ASP A 782 -29.20 22.10 -29.99
CA ASP A 782 -29.16 21.52 -28.64
C ASP A 782 -27.89 20.68 -28.42
N ALA A 783 -27.46 19.91 -29.42
CA ALA A 783 -26.20 19.17 -29.37
C ALA A 783 -24.97 20.10 -29.27
N ALA A 784 -24.98 21.22 -29.99
CA ALA A 784 -23.91 22.21 -29.93
C ALA A 784 -23.87 22.91 -28.57
N LYS A 785 -25.02 23.27 -27.98
CA LYS A 785 -25.10 23.88 -26.63
C LYS A 785 -24.38 23.04 -25.57
N VAL A 786 -24.56 21.71 -25.60
CA VAL A 786 -23.90 20.79 -24.64
C VAL A 786 -22.37 20.88 -24.70
N LEU A 787 -21.80 21.09 -25.90
CA LEU A 787 -20.35 21.19 -26.07
C LEU A 787 -19.83 22.61 -25.80
N VAL A 788 -20.59 23.63 -26.20
CA VAL A 788 -20.34 25.03 -25.82
C VAL A 788 -20.34 25.20 -24.30
N ASP A 789 -21.16 24.43 -23.59
CA ASP A 789 -21.19 24.45 -22.12
C ASP A 789 -19.92 23.95 -21.45
N LYS A 790 -19.14 23.12 -22.14
CA LYS A 790 -17.85 22.60 -21.65
C LYS A 790 -16.71 23.60 -21.80
N VAL A 791 -16.83 24.57 -22.72
CA VAL A 791 -15.86 25.64 -22.92
C VAL A 791 -15.83 26.53 -21.67
N GLN A 792 -14.66 26.67 -21.06
CA GLN A 792 -14.54 27.43 -19.81
C GLN A 792 -14.23 28.91 -20.06
N ASP A 793 -13.56 29.24 -21.17
CA ASP A 793 -13.34 30.62 -21.61
C ASP A 793 -14.69 31.29 -21.92
N GLN A 794 -15.05 32.29 -21.11
CA GLN A 794 -16.34 32.97 -21.19
C GLN A 794 -16.50 33.78 -22.49
N ALA A 795 -15.42 34.35 -23.03
CA ALA A 795 -15.49 35.12 -24.27
C ALA A 795 -15.74 34.18 -25.47
N LYS A 796 -15.05 33.03 -25.50
CA LYS A 796 -15.28 31.99 -26.51
C LYS A 796 -16.66 31.35 -26.38
N LYS A 797 -17.06 30.99 -25.16
CA LYS A 797 -18.39 30.45 -24.87
C LYS A 797 -19.50 31.41 -25.32
N LYS A 798 -19.37 32.70 -25.00
CA LYS A 798 -20.31 33.75 -25.45
C LYS A 798 -20.35 33.85 -26.98
N SER A 799 -19.19 33.86 -27.64
CA SER A 799 -19.11 33.90 -29.11
C SER A 799 -19.79 32.70 -29.77
N PHE A 800 -19.67 31.51 -29.19
CA PHE A 800 -20.38 30.33 -29.67
C PHE A 800 -21.89 30.42 -29.41
N GLN A 801 -22.29 30.91 -28.24
CA GLN A 801 -23.70 31.09 -27.90
C GLN A 801 -24.38 32.09 -28.85
N ASP A 802 -23.72 33.21 -29.14
CA ASP A 802 -24.25 34.24 -30.06
C ASP A 802 -24.44 33.69 -31.48
N ARG A 803 -23.52 32.83 -31.93
CA ARG A 803 -23.65 32.11 -33.20
C ARG A 803 -24.84 31.14 -33.21
N LEU A 804 -25.05 30.41 -32.12
CA LEU A 804 -26.20 29.51 -31.98
C LEU A 804 -27.53 30.27 -31.93
N ASP A 805 -27.58 31.40 -31.23
CA ASP A 805 -28.78 32.22 -31.09
C ASP A 805 -29.17 32.93 -32.40
N ALA A 806 -28.21 33.13 -33.31
CA ALA A 806 -28.43 33.72 -34.63
C ALA A 806 -29.03 32.75 -35.67
N ILE A 807 -29.16 31.45 -35.34
CA ILE A 807 -29.68 30.44 -36.27
C ILE A 807 -31.21 30.58 -36.37
N VAL A 808 -31.71 30.90 -37.57
CA VAL A 808 -33.14 30.95 -37.89
C VAL A 808 -33.61 29.60 -38.44
N ILE A 809 -34.59 28.97 -37.77
CA ILE A 809 -35.24 27.73 -38.21
C ILE A 809 -36.33 28.07 -39.25
N PRO A 810 -36.30 27.51 -40.48
CA PRO A 810 -37.32 27.77 -41.52
C PRO A 810 -38.73 27.26 -41.18
N ALA A 811 -39.76 27.83 -41.81
CA ALA A 811 -41.16 27.41 -41.66
C ALA A 811 -41.40 25.97 -42.18
N PRO A 812 -42.38 25.21 -41.64
CA PRO A 812 -42.59 23.81 -42.03
C PRO A 812 -43.08 23.65 -43.48
N VAL A 813 -42.42 22.80 -44.25
CA VAL A 813 -42.75 22.44 -45.64
C VAL A 813 -43.83 21.35 -45.71
N ASP A 814 -44.76 21.42 -46.68
CA ASP A 814 -45.79 20.38 -46.92
C ASP A 814 -45.15 19.06 -47.43
N LYS A 815 -45.49 17.94 -46.79
CA LYS A 815 -44.91 16.61 -47.07
C LYS A 815 -45.95 15.56 -47.44
N THR A 816 -47.15 15.99 -47.81
CA THR A 816 -48.28 15.08 -48.04
C THR A 816 -47.96 14.06 -49.15
N ALA A 817 -47.36 14.49 -50.27
CA ALA A 817 -46.98 13.60 -51.37
C ALA A 817 -45.88 12.57 -50.98
N LEU A 818 -44.89 13.01 -50.20
CA LEU A 818 -43.82 12.14 -49.70
C LEU A 818 -44.37 11.05 -48.76
N ARG A 819 -45.34 11.39 -47.91
CA ARG A 819 -46.03 10.42 -47.03
C ARG A 819 -46.83 9.39 -47.81
N ALA A 820 -47.48 9.80 -48.91
CA ALA A 820 -48.17 8.88 -49.80
C ALA A 820 -47.19 7.91 -50.49
N ALA A 821 -46.05 8.41 -50.98
CA ALA A 821 -45.01 7.56 -51.58
C ALA A 821 -44.37 6.59 -50.57
N ILE A 822 -44.14 7.02 -49.32
CA ILE A 822 -43.70 6.14 -48.23
C ILE A 822 -44.73 5.03 -47.97
N THR A 823 -46.02 5.37 -47.95
CA THR A 823 -47.10 4.39 -47.75
C THR A 823 -47.18 3.39 -48.91
N ALA A 824 -47.04 3.86 -50.15
CA ALA A 824 -47.01 3.00 -51.33
C ALA A 824 -45.83 2.01 -51.26
N ALA A 825 -44.63 2.48 -50.92
CA ALA A 825 -43.45 1.63 -50.72
C ALA A 825 -43.68 0.54 -49.67
N GLN A 826 -44.38 0.85 -48.59
CA GLN A 826 -44.69 -0.09 -47.51
C GLN A 826 -45.74 -1.14 -47.88
N ASN A 827 -46.53 -0.89 -48.93
CA ASN A 827 -47.56 -1.80 -49.41
C ASN A 827 -47.07 -2.73 -50.54
N GLU A 828 -45.86 -2.52 -51.05
CA GLU A 828 -45.23 -3.44 -52.01
C GLU A 828 -44.92 -4.79 -51.36
N PRO A 829 -44.82 -5.89 -52.12
CA PRO A 829 -44.37 -7.17 -51.57
C PRO A 829 -43.00 -7.06 -50.87
N LEU A 830 -42.79 -7.83 -49.80
CA LEU A 830 -41.57 -7.74 -48.97
C LEU A 830 -40.27 -7.81 -49.76
N TYR A 831 -40.22 -8.55 -50.86
CA TYR A 831 -39.03 -8.66 -51.70
C TYR A 831 -38.72 -7.38 -52.52
N ILE A 832 -39.74 -6.58 -52.85
CA ILE A 832 -39.55 -5.24 -53.44
C ILE A 832 -39.13 -4.26 -52.34
N GLN A 833 -39.73 -4.37 -51.14
CA GLN A 833 -39.33 -3.54 -49.99
C GLN A 833 -37.87 -3.77 -49.58
N ASN A 834 -37.38 -5.01 -49.70
CA ASN A 834 -36.02 -5.41 -49.37
C ASN A 834 -35.00 -5.08 -50.47
N ASP A 835 -35.41 -4.63 -51.66
CA ASP A 835 -34.44 -4.19 -52.66
C ASP A 835 -33.63 -3.02 -52.09
N GLN A 836 -32.31 -3.10 -52.21
CA GLN A 836 -31.41 -2.13 -51.59
C GLN A 836 -31.65 -0.70 -52.07
N GLY A 837 -32.09 -0.50 -53.31
CA GLY A 837 -32.45 0.80 -53.85
C GLY A 837 -33.70 1.36 -53.17
N VAL A 838 -34.74 0.52 -53.03
CA VAL A 838 -35.99 0.88 -52.34
C VAL A 838 -35.75 1.12 -50.86
N ALA A 839 -35.01 0.25 -50.17
CA ALA A 839 -34.71 0.41 -48.75
C ALA A 839 -33.93 1.70 -48.46
N ARG A 840 -32.94 2.04 -49.29
CA ARG A 840 -32.19 3.30 -49.19
C ARG A 840 -33.06 4.52 -49.49
N ALA A 841 -33.84 4.47 -50.57
CA ALA A 841 -34.73 5.57 -50.95
C ALA A 841 -35.84 5.78 -49.90
N LEU A 842 -36.37 4.70 -49.31
CA LEU A 842 -37.38 4.73 -48.25
C LEU A 842 -36.81 5.28 -46.95
N ALA A 843 -35.58 4.90 -46.59
CA ALA A 843 -34.87 5.48 -45.45
C ALA A 843 -34.64 6.99 -45.67
N LYS A 844 -34.19 7.39 -46.86
CA LYS A 844 -34.00 8.80 -47.20
C LYS A 844 -35.32 9.58 -47.19
N ALA A 845 -36.39 9.00 -47.74
CA ALA A 845 -37.72 9.58 -47.70
C ALA A 845 -38.26 9.76 -46.27
N ARG A 846 -38.03 8.79 -45.38
CA ARG A 846 -38.38 8.90 -43.94
C ARG A 846 -37.55 9.96 -43.23
N GLU A 847 -36.26 10.04 -43.53
CA GLU A 847 -35.37 11.10 -43.02
C GLU A 847 -35.88 12.48 -43.44
N VAL A 848 -36.18 12.66 -44.74
CA VAL A 848 -36.75 13.92 -45.26
C VAL A 848 -38.13 14.20 -44.68
N ASN A 849 -38.98 13.18 -44.49
CA ASN A 849 -40.29 13.32 -43.85
C ASN A 849 -40.19 13.75 -42.38
N ASN A 850 -39.20 13.26 -41.65
CA ASN A 850 -39.01 13.54 -40.23
C ASN A 850 -38.15 14.80 -39.95
N SER A 851 -37.38 15.27 -40.94
CA SER A 851 -36.52 16.45 -40.78
C SER A 851 -37.30 17.77 -40.78
N GLN A 852 -36.99 18.67 -39.85
CA GLN A 852 -37.68 19.97 -39.73
C GLN A 852 -37.09 21.07 -40.64
N SER A 853 -35.93 20.86 -41.26
CA SER A 853 -35.20 21.86 -42.06
C SER A 853 -35.00 21.45 -43.53
N VAL A 854 -36.00 20.81 -44.14
CA VAL A 854 -35.97 20.38 -45.55
C VAL A 854 -36.56 21.45 -46.46
N SER A 855 -36.06 21.57 -47.69
CA SER A 855 -36.66 22.41 -48.71
C SER A 855 -37.82 21.70 -49.42
N GLU A 856 -38.70 22.45 -50.10
CA GLU A 856 -39.71 21.88 -51.01
C GLU A 856 -39.08 21.00 -52.09
N GLN A 857 -37.87 21.37 -52.55
CA GLN A 857 -37.13 20.59 -53.54
C GLN A 857 -36.67 19.23 -52.97
N ASP A 858 -36.18 19.19 -51.73
CA ASP A 858 -35.76 17.93 -51.09
C ASP A 858 -36.94 16.96 -50.92
N VAL A 859 -38.12 17.49 -50.60
CA VAL A 859 -39.35 16.70 -50.48
C VAL A 859 -39.75 16.12 -51.85
N ASN A 860 -39.68 16.91 -52.91
CA ASN A 860 -39.97 16.46 -54.27
C ASN A 860 -38.94 15.42 -54.75
N ASP A 861 -37.66 15.68 -54.57
CA ASP A 861 -36.58 14.77 -55.00
C ASP A 861 -36.65 13.43 -54.27
N ALA A 862 -36.93 13.45 -52.96
CA ALA A 862 -37.11 12.23 -52.17
C ALA A 862 -38.36 11.44 -52.61
N THR A 863 -39.45 12.14 -52.96
CA THR A 863 -40.69 11.51 -53.46
C THR A 863 -40.45 10.83 -54.80
N VAL A 864 -39.79 11.52 -55.73
CA VAL A 864 -39.46 11.01 -57.07
C VAL A 864 -38.47 9.86 -56.99
N ALA A 865 -37.42 9.99 -56.18
CA ALA A 865 -36.40 8.95 -56.00
C ALA A 865 -37.00 7.65 -55.46
N LEU A 866 -37.92 7.73 -54.49
CA LEU A 866 -38.59 6.57 -53.92
C LEU A 866 -39.49 5.86 -54.95
N ASN A 867 -40.30 6.60 -55.68
CA ASN A 867 -41.17 6.03 -56.72
C ASN A 867 -40.36 5.38 -57.86
N ASN A 868 -39.26 6.01 -58.26
CA ASN A 868 -38.36 5.45 -59.28
C ASN A 868 -37.66 4.18 -58.79
N ALA A 869 -37.25 4.13 -57.51
CA ALA A 869 -36.62 2.95 -56.92
C ALA A 869 -37.58 1.75 -56.88
N ILE A 870 -38.86 1.98 -56.52
CA ILE A 870 -39.90 0.94 -56.52
C ILE A 870 -40.10 0.40 -57.94
N THR A 871 -40.27 1.30 -58.92
CA THR A 871 -40.44 0.92 -60.33
C THR A 871 -39.25 0.12 -60.85
N ALA A 872 -38.02 0.53 -60.52
CA ALA A 872 -36.81 -0.18 -60.90
C ALA A 872 -36.71 -1.58 -60.26
N ALA A 873 -37.09 -1.72 -58.99
CA ALA A 873 -37.10 -3.00 -58.29
C ALA A 873 -38.16 -3.97 -58.88
N GLN A 874 -39.35 -3.47 -59.21
CA GLN A 874 -40.40 -4.25 -59.89
C GLN A 874 -39.95 -4.71 -61.28
N GLN A 875 -39.26 -3.84 -62.03
CA GLN A 875 -38.71 -4.19 -63.34
C GLN A 875 -37.57 -5.22 -63.22
N LYS A 876 -36.71 -5.11 -62.20
CA LYS A 876 -35.64 -6.07 -61.92
C LYS A 876 -36.19 -7.47 -61.62
N GLU A 877 -37.25 -7.54 -60.83
CA GLU A 877 -37.96 -8.80 -60.57
C GLU A 877 -38.57 -9.38 -61.86
N THR A 878 -39.23 -8.54 -62.67
CA THR A 878 -39.79 -8.96 -63.96
C THR A 878 -38.71 -9.54 -64.89
N ASN A 879 -37.54 -8.90 -64.96
CA ASN A 879 -36.44 -9.38 -65.78
C ASN A 879 -35.85 -10.70 -65.26
N ALA A 880 -35.76 -10.87 -63.93
CA ALA A 880 -35.31 -12.11 -63.32
C ALA A 880 -36.26 -13.26 -63.64
N GLN A 881 -37.58 -13.03 -63.59
CA GLN A 881 -38.59 -14.02 -63.99
C GLN A 881 -38.42 -14.46 -65.44
N VAL A 882 -38.25 -13.52 -66.38
CA VAL A 882 -38.06 -13.83 -67.81
C VAL A 882 -36.76 -14.61 -68.07
N ALA A 883 -35.67 -14.24 -67.41
CA ALA A 883 -34.38 -14.93 -67.56
C ALA A 883 -34.42 -16.34 -66.98
N ALA A 884 -35.06 -16.51 -65.82
CA ALA A 884 -35.24 -17.80 -65.18
C ALA A 884 -36.11 -18.74 -66.04
N GLU A 885 -37.24 -18.25 -66.54
CA GLU A 885 -38.11 -18.99 -67.47
C GLU A 885 -37.34 -19.50 -68.69
N THR A 886 -36.54 -18.65 -69.32
CA THR A 886 -35.70 -19.02 -70.47
C THR A 886 -34.68 -20.11 -70.13
N ALA A 887 -34.05 -20.02 -68.95
CA ALA A 887 -33.04 -20.98 -68.52
C ALA A 887 -33.63 -22.33 -68.13
N VAL A 888 -34.80 -22.36 -67.49
CA VAL A 888 -35.52 -23.61 -67.19
C VAL A 888 -35.84 -24.36 -68.48
N VAL A 889 -36.32 -23.67 -69.51
CA VAL A 889 -36.56 -24.27 -70.84
C VAL A 889 -35.27 -24.89 -71.43
N ALA A 890 -34.13 -24.23 -71.29
CA ALA A 890 -32.85 -24.77 -71.77
C ALA A 890 -32.37 -25.99 -70.95
N ALA A 891 -32.64 -26.01 -69.64
CA ALA A 891 -32.29 -27.14 -68.77
C ALA A 891 -33.15 -28.37 -69.06
N GLU A 892 -34.46 -28.18 -69.29
CA GLU A 892 -35.41 -29.23 -69.71
C GLU A 892 -34.91 -29.92 -71.00
N HIS A 893 -34.30 -29.15 -71.91
CA HIS A 893 -33.71 -29.65 -73.14
C HIS A 893 -32.39 -30.44 -72.91
N ASN A 894 -31.46 -29.88 -72.14
CA ASN A 894 -30.07 -30.38 -72.09
C ASN A 894 -29.85 -31.53 -71.10
N LYS A 895 -30.66 -31.65 -70.04
CA LYS A 895 -30.64 -32.77 -69.06
C LYS A 895 -29.27 -33.10 -68.44
N THR A 896 -28.44 -32.10 -68.20
CA THR A 896 -27.17 -32.25 -67.48
C THR A 896 -27.20 -31.53 -66.13
N GLN A 897 -26.45 -32.07 -65.16
CA GLN A 897 -25.59 -31.33 -64.21
C GLN A 897 -25.75 -29.82 -64.25
N THR A 898 -24.88 -29.32 -65.12
CA THR A 898 -24.59 -27.94 -65.38
C THR A 898 -25.79 -27.16 -65.89
N ALA A 899 -26.65 -27.76 -66.73
CA ALA A 899 -27.80 -27.04 -67.26
C ALA A 899 -28.87 -26.82 -66.18
N VAL A 900 -29.13 -27.83 -65.34
CA VAL A 900 -30.07 -27.70 -64.23
C VAL A 900 -29.52 -26.78 -63.14
N ASP A 901 -28.22 -26.87 -62.83
CA ASP A 901 -27.59 -25.95 -61.88
C ASP A 901 -27.62 -24.50 -62.39
N ALA A 902 -27.29 -24.27 -63.67
CA ALA A 902 -27.31 -22.93 -64.26
C ALA A 902 -28.73 -22.32 -64.27
N ALA A 903 -29.75 -23.12 -64.56
CA ALA A 903 -31.13 -22.68 -64.49
C ALA A 903 -31.59 -22.45 -63.05
N LYS A 904 -31.20 -23.31 -62.11
CA LYS A 904 -31.51 -23.16 -60.68
C LYS A 904 -30.96 -21.84 -60.13
N VAL A 905 -29.75 -21.46 -60.50
CA VAL A 905 -29.16 -20.16 -60.12
C VAL A 905 -30.00 -18.97 -60.59
N LEU A 906 -30.66 -19.06 -61.75
CA LEU A 906 -31.51 -17.97 -62.26
C LEU A 906 -32.91 -18.01 -61.66
N VAL A 907 -33.49 -19.20 -61.46
CA VAL A 907 -34.75 -19.38 -60.72
C VAL A 907 -34.62 -18.88 -59.28
N ASP A 908 -33.45 -19.09 -58.66
CA ASP A 908 -33.20 -18.61 -57.30
C ASP A 908 -33.20 -17.09 -57.16
N LYS A 909 -32.92 -16.37 -58.26
CA LYS A 909 -32.95 -14.89 -58.29
C LYS A 909 -34.37 -14.33 -58.37
N VAL A 910 -35.36 -15.11 -58.79
CA VAL A 910 -36.78 -14.72 -58.80
C VAL A 910 -37.24 -14.58 -57.36
N GLN A 911 -37.72 -13.41 -56.97
CA GLN A 911 -38.13 -13.16 -55.60
C GLN A 911 -39.62 -13.45 -55.34
N ASP A 912 -40.46 -13.36 -56.38
CA ASP A 912 -41.85 -13.81 -56.32
C ASP A 912 -41.90 -15.32 -56.07
N GLN A 913 -42.34 -15.72 -54.88
CA GLN A 913 -42.33 -17.10 -54.44
C GLN A 913 -43.26 -18.00 -55.26
N ALA A 914 -44.38 -17.47 -55.76
CA ALA A 914 -45.30 -18.26 -56.60
C ALA A 914 -44.66 -18.57 -57.96
N LYS A 915 -43.98 -17.58 -58.56
CA LYS A 915 -43.25 -17.74 -59.83
C LYS A 915 -42.01 -18.61 -59.67
N LYS A 916 -41.21 -18.37 -58.63
CA LYS A 916 -40.03 -19.18 -58.29
C LYS A 916 -40.40 -20.64 -58.09
N LYS A 917 -41.48 -20.91 -57.34
CA LYS A 917 -41.94 -22.29 -57.10
C LYS A 917 -42.34 -22.99 -58.41
N ALA A 918 -43.13 -22.32 -59.26
CA ALA A 918 -43.55 -22.89 -60.54
C ALA A 918 -42.37 -23.27 -61.44
N LEU A 919 -41.32 -22.44 -61.46
CA LEU A 919 -40.08 -22.71 -62.20
C LEU A 919 -39.22 -23.83 -61.56
N GLN A 920 -39.17 -23.87 -60.22
CA GLN A 920 -38.41 -24.89 -59.48
C GLN A 920 -39.04 -26.28 -59.64
N ASP A 921 -40.36 -26.37 -59.61
CA ASP A 921 -41.10 -27.62 -59.83
C ASP A 921 -40.76 -28.22 -61.21
N ARG A 922 -40.59 -27.38 -62.23
CA ARG A 922 -40.15 -27.78 -63.57
C ARG A 922 -38.71 -28.28 -63.62
N LEU A 923 -37.77 -27.61 -62.95
CA LEU A 923 -36.36 -28.06 -62.87
C LEU A 923 -36.21 -29.40 -62.16
N ASN A 924 -36.94 -29.60 -61.05
CA ASN A 924 -36.86 -30.81 -60.25
C ASN A 924 -37.30 -32.07 -61.01
N ALA A 925 -38.01 -31.91 -62.13
CA ALA A 925 -38.43 -33.03 -62.98
C ALA A 925 -37.31 -33.56 -63.92
N ILE A 926 -36.11 -32.96 -63.93
CA ILE A 926 -35.01 -33.30 -64.84
C ILE A 926 -34.03 -34.31 -64.21
N THR A 927 -33.61 -35.37 -64.92
CA THR A 927 -32.74 -36.46 -64.43
C THR A 927 -31.30 -36.38 -64.97
N ILE A 928 -30.26 -36.56 -64.12
CA ILE A 928 -28.84 -36.21 -64.39
C ILE A 928 -27.82 -37.29 -63.93
N VAL A 929 -26.60 -37.37 -64.51
CA VAL A 929 -25.49 -38.35 -64.22
C VAL A 929 -24.14 -37.66 -63.83
N THR A 930 -23.38 -38.10 -62.78
CA THR A 930 -22.14 -37.43 -62.21
C THR A 930 -21.11 -38.33 -61.46
N PRO A 931 -19.81 -37.89 -61.28
CA PRO A 931 -19.05 -37.94 -59.96
C PRO A 931 -18.06 -36.74 -59.59
N PRO A 932 -17.45 -36.63 -58.34
CA PRO A 932 -17.35 -35.39 -57.48
C PRO A 932 -15.95 -34.95 -56.83
N ALA A 933 -15.97 -33.99 -55.85
CA ALA A 933 -14.88 -33.16 -55.20
C ALA A 933 -14.65 -33.38 -53.63
N PRO A 934 -13.69 -32.71 -52.90
CA PRO A 934 -13.02 -33.18 -51.62
C PRO A 934 -13.60 -32.77 -50.21
N ALA A 935 -13.01 -33.27 -49.09
CA ALA A 935 -13.66 -33.62 -47.78
C ALA A 935 -13.27 -32.83 -46.45
N PRO A 936 -14.11 -32.84 -45.36
CA PRO A 936 -14.06 -32.01 -44.10
C PRO A 936 -13.30 -32.57 -42.83
N VAL A 937 -13.07 -31.74 -41.77
CA VAL A 937 -12.31 -32.04 -40.50
C VAL A 937 -13.19 -32.30 -39.26
N THR A 938 -13.24 -33.54 -38.78
CA THR A 938 -14.24 -34.03 -37.79
C THR A 938 -13.76 -34.20 -36.34
N LYS A 939 -12.51 -33.86 -35.98
CA LYS A 939 -11.93 -34.18 -34.66
C LYS A 939 -10.88 -33.16 -34.17
N ARG A 940 -10.91 -32.81 -32.86
CA ARG A 940 -9.94 -31.93 -32.16
C ARG A 940 -9.67 -32.33 -30.71
N GLN A 941 -8.59 -31.84 -30.10
CA GLN A 941 -8.14 -32.21 -28.74
C GLN A 941 -7.80 -30.98 -27.88
N ILE A 942 -7.94 -31.10 -26.56
CA ILE A 942 -7.58 -30.07 -25.57
C ILE A 942 -7.03 -30.65 -24.26
N ILE A 943 -6.07 -29.96 -23.65
CA ILE A 943 -5.44 -30.36 -22.39
C ILE A 943 -6.24 -29.79 -21.20
N GLN A 944 -6.59 -30.65 -20.25
CA GLN A 944 -7.34 -30.33 -19.03
C GLN A 944 -6.41 -29.75 -17.93
N PRO A 945 -6.94 -28.97 -16.95
CA PRO A 945 -6.13 -28.38 -15.87
C PRO A 945 -5.31 -29.38 -15.05
N GLU A 946 -5.80 -30.63 -14.92
CA GLU A 946 -5.07 -31.72 -14.23
C GLU A 946 -4.10 -32.49 -15.16
N GLY A 947 -3.89 -32.03 -16.41
CA GLY A 947 -2.88 -32.55 -17.35
C GLY A 947 -3.36 -33.60 -18.36
N GLY A 948 -4.61 -34.08 -18.27
CA GLY A 948 -5.17 -35.08 -19.19
C GLY A 948 -5.68 -34.51 -20.52
N ILE A 949 -5.71 -35.32 -21.61
CA ILE A 949 -6.22 -34.88 -22.92
C ILE A 949 -7.69 -35.28 -23.10
N LEU A 950 -8.56 -34.29 -23.28
CA LEU A 950 -9.94 -34.48 -23.71
C LEU A 950 -10.01 -34.33 -25.24
N THR A 951 -10.68 -35.26 -25.92
CA THR A 951 -10.88 -35.22 -27.38
C THR A 951 -12.34 -34.97 -27.72
N VAL A 952 -12.61 -33.97 -28.56
CA VAL A 952 -13.93 -33.68 -29.12
C VAL A 952 -14.00 -34.22 -30.54
N SER A 953 -14.99 -35.05 -30.83
CA SER A 953 -15.27 -35.55 -32.18
C SER A 953 -16.71 -35.24 -32.55
N VAL A 954 -16.92 -34.85 -33.80
CA VAL A 954 -18.25 -34.56 -34.33
C VAL A 954 -18.54 -35.50 -35.49
N SER A 955 -19.77 -35.98 -35.54
CA SER A 955 -20.29 -36.74 -36.68
C SER A 955 -21.67 -36.23 -37.05
N GLY A 956 -21.76 -35.72 -38.28
CA GLY A 956 -22.98 -35.19 -38.88
C GLY A 956 -22.70 -34.94 -40.35
N SER A 957 -23.66 -35.22 -41.23
CA SER A 957 -23.50 -35.03 -42.68
C SER A 957 -23.34 -33.57 -43.08
N GLN A 958 -23.83 -32.65 -42.24
CA GLN A 958 -23.81 -31.21 -42.48
C GLN A 958 -22.89 -30.49 -41.47
N CYS A 959 -22.83 -30.95 -40.22
CA CYS A 959 -21.98 -30.42 -39.15
C CYS A 959 -20.76 -31.31 -38.89
N SER A 960 -19.92 -31.50 -39.91
CA SER A 960 -18.73 -32.35 -39.85
C SER A 960 -17.42 -31.59 -39.63
N ASN A 961 -17.48 -30.28 -39.36
CA ASN A 961 -16.29 -29.45 -39.25
C ASN A 961 -16.16 -28.82 -37.86
N ILE A 962 -15.14 -29.19 -37.09
CA ILE A 962 -14.87 -28.52 -35.80
C ILE A 962 -14.06 -27.25 -36.07
N ALA A 963 -14.67 -26.09 -35.85
CA ALA A 963 -14.08 -24.78 -36.12
C ALA A 963 -13.13 -24.34 -34.99
N GLN A 964 -13.55 -24.46 -33.72
CA GLN A 964 -12.81 -23.94 -32.54
C GLN A 964 -12.96 -24.81 -31.28
N ILE A 965 -12.01 -24.70 -30.33
CA ILE A 965 -11.98 -25.42 -29.04
C ILE A 965 -11.15 -24.66 -27.98
N ALA A 966 -11.61 -24.58 -26.72
CA ALA A 966 -10.97 -23.91 -25.56
C ALA A 966 -11.41 -24.50 -24.19
N LEU A 967 -10.77 -24.10 -23.08
CA LEU A 967 -11.22 -24.45 -21.71
C LEU A 967 -12.36 -23.51 -21.30
N GLY A 968 -13.54 -24.06 -20.99
CA GLY A 968 -14.72 -23.28 -20.59
C GLY A 968 -14.61 -22.66 -19.19
N THR A 969 -15.32 -21.55 -18.94
CA THR A 969 -15.48 -20.95 -17.60
C THR A 969 -16.61 -21.67 -16.86
N ILE A 970 -16.29 -22.79 -16.20
CA ILE A 970 -17.26 -23.68 -15.56
C ILE A 970 -17.02 -23.73 -14.04
N SER A 971 -18.09 -23.72 -13.25
CA SER A 971 -18.05 -23.70 -11.79
C SER A 971 -17.39 -24.96 -11.22
N SER A 972 -16.58 -24.83 -10.18
CA SER A 972 -15.83 -25.96 -9.59
C SER A 972 -16.71 -27.01 -8.88
N LYS A 973 -17.97 -26.66 -8.56
CA LYS A 973 -18.95 -27.57 -7.94
C LYS A 973 -20.34 -27.43 -8.55
N HIS A 974 -21.05 -28.55 -8.69
CA HIS A 974 -22.46 -28.59 -9.09
C HIS A 974 -23.22 -29.60 -8.21
N GLN A 975 -24.24 -29.14 -7.45
CA GLN A 975 -25.06 -29.97 -6.56
C GLN A 975 -24.26 -30.96 -5.68
N GLY A 976 -23.14 -30.49 -5.11
CA GLY A 976 -22.27 -31.31 -4.25
C GLY A 976 -21.30 -32.24 -4.98
N SER A 977 -21.29 -32.23 -6.31
CA SER A 977 -20.34 -32.96 -7.17
C SER A 977 -19.15 -32.07 -7.55
N ASP A 978 -17.95 -32.64 -7.65
CA ASP A 978 -16.71 -31.91 -7.98
C ASP A 978 -16.43 -31.96 -9.49
N LEU A 979 -16.06 -30.82 -10.09
CA LEU A 979 -15.70 -30.73 -11.51
C LEU A 979 -14.45 -31.57 -11.78
N ARG A 980 -14.47 -32.36 -12.86
CA ARG A 980 -13.33 -33.20 -13.27
C ARG A 980 -12.79 -32.83 -14.63
N GLU A 981 -13.65 -32.51 -15.59
CA GLU A 981 -13.23 -32.15 -16.96
C GLU A 981 -14.13 -31.06 -17.54
N GLN A 982 -13.58 -30.17 -18.37
CA GLN A 982 -14.28 -29.04 -18.98
C GLN A 982 -13.79 -28.75 -20.40
N VAL A 983 -14.71 -28.33 -21.27
CA VAL A 983 -14.39 -27.87 -22.64
C VAL A 983 -15.45 -26.91 -23.15
N ALA A 984 -15.05 -25.94 -23.98
CA ALA A 984 -15.93 -25.13 -24.81
C ALA A 984 -15.51 -25.29 -26.29
N PHE A 985 -16.44 -25.55 -27.21
CA PHE A 985 -16.11 -25.75 -28.64
C PHE A 985 -17.21 -25.25 -29.59
N THR A 986 -16.83 -25.11 -30.87
CA THR A 986 -17.66 -24.61 -31.97
C THR A 986 -17.69 -25.60 -33.15
N VAL A 987 -18.87 -25.92 -33.67
CA VAL A 987 -19.06 -26.78 -34.86
C VAL A 987 -19.68 -26.00 -36.01
N ASP A 988 -19.04 -26.06 -37.18
CA ASP A 988 -19.49 -25.45 -38.44
C ASP A 988 -20.33 -26.47 -39.24
N CYS A 989 -21.56 -26.05 -39.55
CA CYS A 989 -22.52 -26.79 -40.35
C CYS A 989 -22.53 -26.23 -41.79
N ALA A 990 -21.85 -26.91 -42.72
CA ALA A 990 -21.59 -26.48 -44.10
C ALA A 990 -22.71 -25.60 -44.71
N HIS A 991 -22.42 -24.30 -44.83
CA HIS A 991 -23.43 -23.25 -44.92
C HIS A 991 -24.16 -23.22 -46.27
N SER A 992 -25.43 -23.61 -46.29
CA SER A 992 -26.42 -23.01 -47.19
C SER A 992 -27.84 -23.20 -46.64
N ALA A 993 -28.35 -22.13 -46.00
CA ALA A 993 -29.68 -21.91 -45.40
C ALA A 993 -29.82 -22.20 -43.88
N SER A 994 -30.26 -21.15 -43.18
CA SER A 994 -30.69 -21.13 -41.78
C SER A 994 -31.92 -22.02 -41.57
N ALA A 995 -31.68 -23.24 -41.10
CA ALA A 995 -32.73 -24.13 -40.64
C ALA A 995 -32.41 -24.51 -39.20
N SER A 996 -33.27 -24.12 -38.26
CA SER A 996 -33.26 -24.72 -36.92
C SER A 996 -33.41 -26.23 -37.07
N GLY A 997 -32.47 -27.00 -36.53
CA GLY A 997 -32.56 -28.46 -36.57
C GLY A 997 -31.34 -29.22 -37.10
N TYR A 998 -30.22 -28.56 -37.42
CA TYR A 998 -28.99 -29.30 -37.71
C TYR A 998 -28.49 -29.97 -36.44
N SER A 999 -28.64 -31.30 -36.39
CA SER A 999 -28.18 -32.09 -35.26
C SER A 999 -26.79 -32.65 -35.51
N VAL A 1000 -25.89 -32.45 -34.55
CA VAL A 1000 -24.56 -33.04 -34.57
C VAL A 1000 -24.39 -34.01 -33.40
N GLN A 1001 -23.85 -35.19 -33.68
CA GLN A 1001 -23.43 -36.10 -32.63
C GLN A 1001 -22.05 -35.70 -32.15
N VAL A 1002 -21.97 -35.33 -30.87
CA VAL A 1002 -20.73 -34.98 -30.20
C VAL A 1002 -20.30 -36.16 -29.34
N GLN A 1003 -19.01 -36.48 -29.41
CA GLN A 1003 -18.35 -37.37 -28.47
C GLN A 1003 -17.21 -36.64 -27.78
N LEU A 1004 -17.31 -36.53 -26.45
CA LEU A 1004 -16.21 -36.12 -25.58
C LEU A 1004 -15.53 -37.38 -25.05
N GLN A 1005 -14.39 -37.73 -25.62
CA GLN A 1005 -13.55 -38.75 -25.03
C GLN A 1005 -12.73 -38.10 -23.91
N LEU A 1006 -13.09 -38.42 -22.67
CA LEU A 1006 -12.50 -37.87 -21.46
C LEU A 1006 -11.05 -38.32 -21.28
N SER A 1007 -10.33 -37.60 -20.44
CA SER A 1007 -8.90 -37.84 -20.20
C SER A 1007 -8.59 -39.21 -19.58
N ARG A 1008 -9.58 -39.83 -18.92
CA ARG A 1008 -9.46 -41.09 -18.18
C ARG A 1008 -10.74 -41.93 -18.25
N LEU A 1009 -10.64 -43.20 -17.83
CA LEU A 1009 -11.81 -44.06 -17.60
C LEU A 1009 -12.40 -43.81 -16.21
N TYR A 1010 -13.69 -43.49 -16.17
CA TYR A 1010 -14.52 -43.51 -14.98
C TYR A 1010 -15.28 -44.83 -14.93
N SER A 1011 -14.92 -45.69 -13.97
CA SER A 1011 -15.45 -47.05 -13.85
C SER A 1011 -16.93 -47.11 -13.44
N ASP A 1012 -17.43 -46.07 -12.77
CA ASP A 1012 -18.83 -45.94 -12.35
C ASP A 1012 -19.43 -44.67 -12.93
N THR A 1013 -19.98 -44.77 -14.13
CA THR A 1013 -20.55 -43.64 -14.86
C THR A 1013 -21.86 -43.13 -14.24
N SER A 1014 -22.49 -43.90 -13.34
CA SER A 1014 -23.69 -43.45 -12.61
C SER A 1014 -23.41 -42.29 -11.66
N LYS A 1015 -22.13 -42.11 -11.28
CA LYS A 1015 -21.65 -41.00 -10.46
C LYS A 1015 -21.25 -39.78 -11.28
N LEU A 1016 -21.29 -39.84 -12.60
CA LEU A 1016 -21.00 -38.67 -13.42
C LEU A 1016 -22.25 -37.79 -13.56
N ARG A 1017 -22.03 -36.48 -13.56
CA ARG A 1017 -23.01 -35.48 -13.98
C ARG A 1017 -22.42 -34.65 -15.10
N VAL A 1018 -23.19 -34.41 -16.15
CA VAL A 1018 -22.78 -33.59 -17.29
C VAL A 1018 -23.63 -32.33 -17.29
N VAL A 1019 -22.98 -31.19 -17.19
CA VAL A 1019 -23.63 -29.91 -16.94
C VAL A 1019 -23.15 -28.90 -17.97
N LYS A 1020 -24.09 -28.13 -18.52
CA LYS A 1020 -23.82 -26.98 -19.37
C LYS A 1020 -23.89 -25.72 -18.51
N GLU A 1021 -22.89 -24.86 -18.62
CA GLU A 1021 -22.83 -23.58 -17.90
C GLU A 1021 -22.41 -22.45 -18.84
N TYR A 1022 -23.29 -21.45 -18.99
CA TYR A 1022 -23.06 -20.28 -19.83
C TYR A 1022 -23.75 -19.05 -19.24
N ASN A 1023 -23.03 -17.93 -19.10
CA ASN A 1023 -23.53 -16.67 -18.53
C ASN A 1023 -24.32 -16.83 -17.22
N GLY A 1024 -23.86 -17.70 -16.32
CA GLY A 1024 -24.51 -17.96 -15.03
C GLY A 1024 -25.78 -18.83 -15.10
N THR A 1025 -26.16 -19.30 -16.29
CA THR A 1025 -27.22 -20.29 -16.48
C THR A 1025 -26.62 -21.69 -16.42
N VAL A 1026 -27.17 -22.54 -15.55
CA VAL A 1026 -26.66 -23.89 -15.29
C VAL A 1026 -27.74 -24.92 -15.61
N SER A 1027 -27.44 -25.87 -16.49
CA SER A 1027 -28.35 -26.96 -16.87
C SER A 1027 -27.67 -28.32 -16.74
N ASP A 1028 -28.18 -29.19 -15.86
CA ASP A 1028 -27.78 -30.59 -15.80
C ASP A 1028 -28.41 -31.35 -16.98
N ILE A 1029 -27.58 -31.89 -17.85
CA ILE A 1029 -27.99 -32.64 -19.05
C ILE A 1029 -27.66 -34.13 -18.95
N THR A 1030 -27.38 -34.65 -17.75
CA THR A 1030 -26.98 -36.05 -17.55
C THR A 1030 -27.99 -37.05 -18.12
N ASN A 1031 -29.28 -36.70 -18.14
CA ASN A 1031 -30.34 -37.54 -18.73
C ASN A 1031 -30.42 -37.46 -20.28
N LYS A 1032 -29.61 -36.62 -20.91
CA LYS A 1032 -29.50 -36.44 -22.37
C LYS A 1032 -28.17 -36.95 -22.94
N VAL A 1033 -27.28 -37.46 -22.09
CA VAL A 1033 -26.00 -38.04 -22.51
C VAL A 1033 -26.02 -39.55 -22.38
N SER A 1034 -25.21 -40.20 -23.21
CA SER A 1034 -24.85 -41.61 -23.08
C SER A 1034 -23.38 -41.71 -22.70
N PHE A 1035 -23.07 -42.52 -21.69
CA PHE A 1035 -21.68 -42.82 -21.33
C PHE A 1035 -21.26 -44.13 -21.97
N LEU A 1036 -20.18 -44.10 -22.73
CA LEU A 1036 -19.59 -45.23 -23.43
C LEU A 1036 -18.13 -45.40 -22.97
N ALA A 1037 -17.53 -46.55 -23.28
CA ALA A 1037 -16.07 -46.69 -23.24
C ALA A 1037 -15.52 -46.32 -24.63
N SER A 1038 -14.32 -45.73 -24.67
CA SER A 1038 -13.58 -45.55 -25.92
C SER A 1038 -13.29 -46.91 -26.58
N ALA A 1039 -12.98 -46.90 -27.88
CA ALA A 1039 -12.73 -48.13 -28.64
C ALA A 1039 -11.56 -48.98 -28.07
N ASP A 1040 -10.60 -48.35 -27.38
CA ASP A 1040 -9.50 -49.02 -26.67
C ASP A 1040 -9.87 -49.45 -25.24
N GLY A 1041 -11.07 -49.10 -24.75
CA GLY A 1041 -11.55 -49.38 -23.40
C GLY A 1041 -10.90 -48.54 -22.30
N LEU A 1042 -10.00 -47.61 -22.63
CA LEU A 1042 -9.15 -46.91 -21.66
C LEU A 1042 -9.71 -45.56 -21.17
N ARG A 1043 -10.78 -45.06 -21.78
CA ARG A 1043 -11.37 -43.75 -21.48
C ARG A 1043 -12.89 -43.82 -21.48
N THR A 1044 -13.51 -42.93 -20.70
CA THR A 1044 -14.96 -42.72 -20.79
C THR A 1044 -15.26 -41.76 -21.92
N VAL A 1045 -16.28 -42.06 -22.71
CA VAL A 1045 -16.81 -41.21 -23.77
C VAL A 1045 -18.19 -40.72 -23.37
N VAL A 1046 -18.39 -39.41 -23.36
CA VAL A 1046 -19.70 -38.78 -23.19
C VAL A 1046 -20.24 -38.46 -24.57
N ALA A 1047 -21.32 -39.12 -24.96
CA ALA A 1047 -21.97 -38.93 -26.26
C ALA A 1047 -23.32 -38.22 -26.08
N TYR A 1048 -23.56 -37.16 -26.85
CA TYR A 1048 -24.84 -36.47 -26.87
C TYR A 1048 -25.05 -35.75 -28.19
N GLN A 1049 -26.31 -35.48 -28.49
CA GLN A 1049 -26.71 -34.78 -29.71
C GLN A 1049 -26.94 -33.31 -29.38
N LEU A 1050 -26.30 -32.42 -30.13
CA LEU A 1050 -26.57 -30.99 -30.12
C LEU A 1050 -27.44 -30.62 -31.30
N THR A 1051 -28.15 -29.49 -31.20
CA THR A 1051 -28.95 -28.94 -32.31
C THR A 1051 -28.72 -27.44 -32.41
N ASP A 1052 -28.37 -26.96 -33.60
CA ASP A 1052 -28.23 -25.54 -33.94
C ASP A 1052 -29.54 -24.77 -33.67
N GLY A 1053 -29.45 -23.74 -32.82
CA GLY A 1053 -30.59 -23.00 -32.26
C GLY A 1053 -31.47 -23.78 -31.28
N GLY A 1054 -30.98 -24.92 -30.77
CA GLY A 1054 -31.75 -25.87 -29.99
C GLY A 1054 -30.98 -26.44 -28.80
N PHE A 1055 -31.26 -27.70 -28.46
CA PHE A 1055 -30.68 -28.32 -27.27
C PHE A 1055 -29.14 -28.33 -27.32
N GLY A 1056 -28.55 -27.68 -26.31
CA GLY A 1056 -27.13 -27.65 -26.06
C GLY A 1056 -26.32 -26.66 -26.90
N ASP A 1057 -26.99 -25.86 -27.72
CA ASP A 1057 -26.41 -24.66 -28.32
C ASP A 1057 -26.64 -23.46 -27.38
N SER A 1058 -25.55 -22.80 -26.98
CA SER A 1058 -25.56 -21.92 -25.81
C SER A 1058 -25.99 -20.49 -26.09
N ASP A 1059 -25.84 -20.04 -27.34
CA ASP A 1059 -26.44 -18.78 -27.77
C ASP A 1059 -27.93 -18.96 -28.11
N GLY A 1060 -28.35 -20.20 -28.41
CA GLY A 1060 -29.72 -20.57 -28.75
C GLY A 1060 -30.14 -20.08 -30.14
N ILE A 1061 -29.20 -19.78 -31.05
CA ILE A 1061 -29.46 -19.18 -32.35
C ILE A 1061 -29.15 -20.19 -33.47
N ALA A 1062 -30.15 -20.51 -34.30
CA ALA A 1062 -29.96 -21.38 -35.48
C ALA A 1062 -29.23 -20.66 -36.61
N ASN A 1063 -27.91 -20.51 -36.50
CA ASN A 1063 -27.06 -19.70 -37.40
C ASN A 1063 -26.08 -20.55 -38.22
N GLY A 1064 -26.12 -21.88 -38.11
CA GLY A 1064 -25.19 -22.79 -38.77
C GLY A 1064 -23.89 -23.02 -38.00
N GLU A 1065 -23.81 -22.53 -36.75
CA GLU A 1065 -22.68 -22.64 -35.84
C GLU A 1065 -23.19 -23.03 -34.45
N ILE A 1066 -22.72 -24.15 -33.90
CA ILE A 1066 -23.14 -24.62 -32.57
C ILE A 1066 -22.09 -24.26 -31.52
N VAL A 1067 -22.46 -23.54 -30.46
CA VAL A 1067 -21.56 -23.14 -29.35
C VAL A 1067 -21.85 -23.94 -28.07
N ASP A 1068 -20.87 -24.71 -27.59
CA ASP A 1068 -21.07 -25.62 -26.46
C ASP A 1068 -19.96 -25.60 -25.38
N PRO A 1069 -20.18 -24.93 -24.23
CA PRO A 1069 -19.43 -25.09 -22.98
C PRO A 1069 -20.05 -26.18 -22.07
N VAL A 1070 -19.28 -27.21 -21.77
CA VAL A 1070 -19.72 -28.40 -21.04
C VAL A 1070 -18.70 -28.86 -20.00
N GLY A 1071 -19.20 -29.18 -18.80
CA GLY A 1071 -18.44 -29.68 -17.65
C GLY A 1071 -18.90 -31.06 -17.21
N VAL A 1072 -17.96 -31.92 -16.85
CA VAL A 1072 -18.21 -33.27 -16.31
C VAL A 1072 -17.79 -33.29 -14.84
N TYR A 1073 -18.76 -33.58 -13.97
CA TYR A 1073 -18.63 -33.63 -12.52
C TYR A 1073 -18.73 -35.05 -11.98
N LEU A 1074 -18.13 -35.31 -10.82
CA LEU A 1074 -18.20 -36.59 -10.12
C LEU A 1074 -18.91 -36.43 -8.77
N VAL A 1075 -19.99 -37.19 -8.56
CA VAL A 1075 -20.76 -37.24 -7.30
C VAL A 1075 -19.94 -37.98 -6.25
N SER A 1076 -19.63 -37.31 -5.15
CA SER A 1076 -18.96 -37.89 -4.00
C SER A 1076 -19.91 -38.80 -3.19
N ALA A 1077 -19.48 -40.01 -2.85
CA ALA A 1077 -20.29 -40.96 -2.08
C ALA A 1077 -20.59 -40.40 -0.67
N SER A 1078 -21.87 -40.26 -0.30
CA SER A 1078 -22.27 -39.99 1.09
C SER A 1078 -22.54 -41.31 1.86
N PRO A 1079 -22.23 -41.36 3.17
CA PRO A 1079 -22.18 -42.59 3.96
C PRO A 1079 -23.58 -43.07 4.41
N THR A 1080 -23.80 -44.38 4.48
CA THR A 1080 -24.96 -44.99 5.19
C THR A 1080 -24.48 -46.05 6.20
N PRO A 1081 -25.22 -46.29 7.32
CA PRO A 1081 -24.68 -46.71 8.63
C PRO A 1081 -24.89 -48.23 8.93
N PRO A 1082 -24.81 -48.76 10.19
CA PRO A 1082 -23.81 -49.73 10.64
C PRO A 1082 -24.31 -51.18 10.95
N SER A 1083 -23.37 -52.13 11.09
CA SER A 1083 -23.33 -53.35 11.95
C SER A 1083 -22.65 -54.50 11.18
N THR A 1084 -21.76 -55.35 11.72
CA THR A 1084 -21.70 -55.96 13.06
C THR A 1084 -20.26 -56.20 13.54
N GLN A 1085 -20.05 -55.87 14.81
CA GLN A 1085 -19.05 -56.31 15.82
C GLN A 1085 -18.63 -57.81 15.72
N PRO A 1086 -17.51 -58.29 16.33
CA PRO A 1086 -17.18 -58.01 17.74
C PRO A 1086 -15.71 -57.96 18.22
N GLY A 1087 -15.54 -57.32 19.38
CA GLY A 1087 -14.47 -57.61 20.35
C GLY A 1087 -13.36 -56.57 20.40
N GLY A 1088 -13.11 -55.85 21.49
CA GLY A 1088 -13.70 -55.93 22.81
C GLY A 1088 -13.19 -54.81 23.72
N THR A 1089 -14.00 -54.57 24.74
CA THR A 1089 -13.65 -53.98 26.05
C THR A 1089 -13.06 -52.57 26.07
N SER A 1090 -13.97 -51.59 26.10
CA SER A 1090 -13.80 -50.36 26.87
C SER A 1090 -14.08 -50.63 28.36
N ALA A 1091 -13.18 -50.18 29.24
CA ALA A 1091 -13.50 -49.94 30.65
C ALA A 1091 -13.32 -48.45 30.96
N ARG A 1092 -14.41 -47.86 31.46
CA ARG A 1092 -14.47 -46.53 32.08
C ARG A 1092 -13.57 -46.44 33.32
N SER A 1093 -13.01 -45.26 33.56
CA SER A 1093 -12.99 -44.53 34.86
C SER A 1093 -12.13 -43.29 34.65
N SER A 1094 -12.68 -42.07 34.75
CA SER A 1094 -12.92 -41.29 35.98
C SER A 1094 -11.66 -40.85 36.71
N ALA A 1095 -11.72 -39.62 37.23
CA ALA A 1095 -10.85 -39.04 38.25
C ALA A 1095 -9.49 -38.55 37.69
N GLN A 1096 -8.83 -37.52 38.20
CA GLN A 1096 -9.07 -36.56 39.28
C GLN A 1096 -7.89 -35.58 39.16
N ASN A 1097 -8.03 -34.39 39.75
CA ASN A 1097 -6.94 -33.48 40.06
C ASN A 1097 -5.68 -34.18 40.60
N ALA A 1098 -4.51 -33.77 40.14
CA ALA A 1098 -3.32 -33.68 40.97
C ALA A 1098 -2.36 -32.62 40.41
N ASN A 1099 -2.10 -31.61 41.24
CA ASN A 1099 -1.04 -30.63 41.10
C ASN A 1099 0.32 -31.29 40.84
N ASN A 1100 1.14 -30.69 39.97
CA ASN A 1100 2.51 -30.36 40.37
C ASN A 1100 3.12 -29.23 39.53
N LYS A 1101 3.70 -28.29 40.27
CA LYS A 1101 4.41 -27.08 39.87
C LYS A 1101 5.56 -27.37 38.90
N VAL A 1102 5.68 -26.60 37.81
CA VAL A 1102 6.97 -26.06 37.34
C VAL A 1102 6.70 -24.70 36.66
N SER A 1103 7.55 -23.72 36.97
CA SER A 1103 7.44 -22.29 36.62
C SER A 1103 7.38 -22.03 35.11
N GLY A 1104 6.22 -21.60 34.61
CA GLY A 1104 6.07 -21.05 33.27
C GLY A 1104 6.48 -19.58 33.26
N ARG A 1105 7.60 -19.27 32.60
CA ARG A 1105 8.05 -17.91 32.30
C ARG A 1105 7.08 -17.30 31.29
N GLN A 1106 6.37 -16.26 31.68
CA GLN A 1106 5.60 -15.42 30.76
C GLN A 1106 6.53 -14.79 29.73
N LEU A 1107 6.18 -14.88 28.45
CA LEU A 1107 6.75 -14.02 27.41
C LEU A 1107 6.09 -12.64 27.46
N ALA A 1108 6.83 -11.60 27.04
CA ALA A 1108 6.32 -10.24 26.96
C ALA A 1108 5.04 -10.21 26.10
N ASN A 1109 4.00 -9.60 26.62
CA ASN A 1109 2.79 -9.34 25.86
C ASN A 1109 3.10 -8.25 24.82
N THR A 1110 3.39 -8.62 23.57
CA THR A 1110 3.50 -7.72 22.40
C THR A 1110 2.14 -7.20 21.91
N GLY A 1111 1.09 -7.28 22.75
CA GLY A 1111 -0.25 -6.75 22.48
C GLY A 1111 -1.32 -7.83 22.24
N ASP A 1112 -0.99 -9.12 22.35
CA ASP A 1112 -1.88 -10.24 22.01
C ASP A 1112 -2.97 -10.57 23.05
N ASN A 1113 -3.17 -9.72 24.06
CA ASN A 1113 -4.34 -9.81 24.96
C ASN A 1113 -5.07 -8.47 25.06
N VAL A 1114 -5.73 -8.06 23.98
CA VAL A 1114 -6.78 -7.05 24.05
C VAL A 1114 -8.03 -7.56 23.33
N VAL A 1115 -8.90 -8.23 24.10
CA VAL A 1115 -10.32 -8.26 23.76
C VAL A 1115 -10.84 -6.85 24.04
N PHE A 1116 -10.93 -6.02 23.00
CA PHE A 1116 -11.59 -4.73 23.09
C PHE A 1116 -13.10 -4.96 23.29
N TYR A 1117 -13.60 -4.63 24.48
CA TYR A 1117 -14.99 -4.22 24.61
C TYR A 1117 -15.13 -2.87 23.89
N ALA A 1118 -15.56 -2.92 22.64
CA ALA A 1118 -16.12 -1.76 21.98
C ALA A 1118 -17.31 -1.30 22.82
N PHE A 1119 -17.18 -0.16 23.52
CA PHE A 1119 -18.34 0.64 23.86
C PHE A 1119 -18.89 1.21 22.55
N GLY A 1120 -19.57 0.36 21.80
CA GLY A 1120 -20.53 0.81 20.81
C GLY A 1120 -21.58 1.63 21.54
N ALA A 1121 -21.69 2.90 21.14
CA ALA A 1121 -22.79 3.75 21.52
C ALA A 1121 -24.11 3.08 21.12
N VAL A 1122 -24.76 2.41 22.07
CA VAL A 1122 -26.15 2.01 21.92
C VAL A 1122 -26.99 3.19 22.37
N ALA A 1123 -27.47 3.96 21.39
CA ALA A 1123 -28.64 4.79 21.58
C ALA A 1123 -29.83 3.86 21.88
N LEU A 1124 -30.29 3.83 23.13
CA LEU A 1124 -31.59 3.25 23.48
C LEU A 1124 -32.40 4.28 24.27
N LEU A 1125 -33.41 4.77 23.58
CA LEU A 1125 -34.57 5.48 24.08
C LEU A 1125 -35.33 4.61 25.09
N GLY A 1126 -35.69 5.19 26.24
CA GLY A 1126 -36.93 4.91 26.97
C GLY A 1126 -36.96 3.69 27.92
N GLY A 1127 -37.41 3.94 29.15
CA GLY A 1127 -38.23 2.97 29.91
C GLY A 1127 -37.68 2.43 31.23
N GLY A 1128 -37.94 3.15 32.32
CA GLY A 1128 -38.61 2.66 33.55
C GLY A 1128 -38.16 1.40 34.33
N ILE A 1129 -37.81 1.65 35.60
CA ILE A 1129 -38.27 0.97 36.85
C ILE A 1129 -38.18 -0.58 36.96
N VAL A 1130 -37.46 -1.07 37.98
CA VAL A 1130 -37.94 -1.85 39.16
C VAL A 1130 -36.76 -2.59 39.80
N GLY A 1131 -36.60 -2.40 41.12
CA GLY A 1131 -35.55 -3.01 41.93
C GLY A 1131 -35.84 -4.46 42.37
N GLY A 1132 -34.81 -5.07 42.94
CA GLY A 1132 -34.89 -6.38 43.60
C GLY A 1132 -33.75 -6.52 44.62
N TYR A 1133 -34.14 -6.43 45.89
CA TYR A 1133 -33.32 -6.46 47.11
C TYR A 1133 -33.24 -7.91 47.64
N TYR A 1134 -32.06 -8.43 48.02
CA TYR A 1134 -31.88 -9.43 49.11
C TYR A 1134 -30.37 -9.59 49.44
N LEU A 1135 -29.82 -8.98 50.49
CA LEU A 1135 -29.72 -9.42 51.91
C LEU A 1135 -28.68 -10.52 52.24
N MET A 1136 -27.53 -10.04 52.73
CA MET A 1136 -26.74 -10.42 53.93
C MET A 1136 -26.64 -11.87 54.45
N LYS A 1137 -25.38 -12.31 54.66
CA LYS A 1137 -24.79 -12.69 55.98
C LYS A 1137 -23.28 -12.95 55.80
N ARG A 1138 -22.35 -12.04 56.14
CA ARG A 1138 -21.67 -11.86 57.45
C ARG A 1138 -21.37 -13.17 58.21
N ARG A 1139 -20.08 -13.53 58.37
CA ARG A 1139 -19.33 -13.33 59.63
C ARG A 1139 -17.86 -13.82 59.55
N THR A 1140 -16.95 -12.93 60.00
CA THR A 1140 -15.72 -13.15 60.81
C THR A 1140 -14.66 -14.12 60.25
N ARG A 1141 -13.39 -13.74 60.07
CA ARG A 1141 -12.51 -12.83 60.81
C ARG A 1141 -11.50 -12.20 59.84
#